data_AF-A0A518G5X9-F1
#
_entry.id   AF-A0A518G5X9-F1
#
_cell.length_a   1.000
_cell.length_b   1.000
_cell.length_c   1.000
_cell.angle_alpha   90.00
_cell.angle_beta   90.00
_cell.angle_gamma   90.00
#
_symmetry.space_group_name_H-M   'P 1'
#
loop_
_entity.id
_entity.type
_entity.pdbx_description
1 polymer ?
#
loop_
_entity_poly.entity_id
_entity_poly.type
_entity_poly.pdbx_seq_one_letter_code
_entity_poly.pdbx_strand_id
1 'polypeptide(L)'
;MFQDDEILQEFVSESSEQLANIEEELLAIETQGEHADLELVNKVFRAIHSIKGAAGFLGLSKINELSHSLENILNRMRCRELIPTTEVTEALLRSADVLRNLIADVGNSNAVDVSANIGLLDLIYAQSCRLQATPESAGSDAVETPHPSVAQESHWTSDTPHSKRVQAIAFPAKPLTLPPVAPGEGSDAEGCEESSGRALLQLARQLRADIESAFPPDSSSPAPSHAPAWATEEHLAQDLNSLHARPDASVRVSVVVLDRLMNLAGELVLSRNQLLQAVEDAEQEKLRSATSRIDHVTSELQDAIMQTRMQPVSTVFNRLPRLVRDLSNKLDKKCNLVINGGEVELDKTIIEAIGAPLTHLIRNCIDHGIESPSQRYADGKVEEGEIRLRAYHQAGKVCIRLEDDGRGIDVEAIKTKAVDLRLLDATSSASLSAAEALRLIFAPGFSTSTAVTDVSGRGVGMDVVQTNIEEIGGTVDIETELGKGTAVHITLPLTLAIIPSLIVGVDEERYAIPQSNITELIRIPRAESSQRLGDVQGAEVLRLRGQLLPIVRLSTILKTDNTKNSDSEMAINIVVVEAGQYRYGILVDRLFDNEEIVVKPLGTKLSCLDCLAGATILGDGRVALILDVTGVACMAKIRTEDSHVCPTAVPASAAGLSELHSVLFFRNSEEEQFAIPMSTVRRIKRIEVKALQRLGSQLLLSYRGSTIPLIELEQYVAAKPRNASLRHVSIVVFRVGVHEVGLIAPLLGDIGEVELDVGSSTVGEKGVSGIVAVDGVPTRLLDVIDVLKSAFPSLVQQDAKNIETAGKHILVAEDSDFFRRHLEKTLGEEGYSVTSCRDGQEAWNRLEDMETLPYALITDIEMPGMTGLELTTRVRGNQRTAPLPIIALSSLAGDEDIKRGRQAGVNEYEIKLDRESLLQKLLHLN
;
A
#
# COMPACT_ATOMS: atom_id res chain seq x y z
N MET A 1 -8.99 41.76 8.36
CA MET A 1 -8.81 42.76 7.29
C MET A 1 -7.37 42.79 6.76
N PHE A 2 -6.58 41.72 6.96
CA PHE A 2 -5.16 41.66 6.59
C PHE A 2 -4.80 40.43 5.73
N GLN A 3 -5.78 39.63 5.27
CA GLN A 3 -5.53 38.41 4.48
C GLN A 3 -5.46 38.66 2.98
N ASP A 4 -6.16 39.67 2.45
CA ASP A 4 -6.14 39.95 1.01
C ASP A 4 -4.80 40.58 0.57
N ASP A 5 -4.12 41.31 1.45
CA ASP A 5 -2.93 42.10 1.10
C ASP A 5 -1.68 41.24 0.82
N GLU A 6 -1.53 40.10 1.51
CA GLU A 6 -0.40 39.17 1.31
C GLU A 6 -0.54 38.39 0.00
N ILE A 7 -1.75 37.90 -0.30
CA ILE A 7 -2.05 37.21 -1.57
C ILE A 7 -1.96 38.18 -2.75
N LEU A 8 -2.41 39.43 -2.57
CA LEU A 8 -2.26 40.47 -3.60
C LEU A 8 -0.78 40.82 -3.83
N GLN A 9 0.04 40.91 -2.79
CA GLN A 9 1.49 41.15 -2.94
C GLN A 9 2.20 40.01 -3.65
N GLU A 10 1.85 38.76 -3.34
CA GLU A 10 2.37 37.58 -4.03
C GLU A 10 1.98 37.59 -5.51
N PHE A 11 0.70 37.85 -5.82
CA PHE A 11 0.21 38.00 -7.19
C PHE A 11 0.94 39.11 -7.97
N VAL A 12 1.17 40.27 -7.34
CA VAL A 12 1.91 41.38 -7.96
C VAL A 12 3.34 40.99 -8.26
N SER A 13 4.02 40.34 -7.31
CA SER A 13 5.40 39.90 -7.48
C SER A 13 5.53 38.87 -8.61
N GLU A 14 4.69 37.84 -8.60
CA GLU A 14 4.71 36.77 -9.61
C GLU A 14 4.34 37.30 -11.01
N SER A 15 3.28 38.10 -11.11
CA SER A 15 2.83 38.65 -12.39
C SER A 15 3.84 39.66 -12.96
N SER A 16 4.55 40.40 -12.11
CA SER A 16 5.61 41.31 -12.54
C SER A 16 6.83 40.57 -13.07
N GLU A 17 7.20 39.43 -12.45
CA GLU A 17 8.28 38.57 -12.94
C GLU A 17 7.92 37.95 -14.31
N GLN A 18 6.69 37.49 -14.47
CA GLN A 18 6.19 36.94 -15.74
C GLN A 18 6.14 37.99 -16.87
N LEU A 19 5.91 39.27 -16.55
CA LEU A 19 5.90 40.38 -17.50
C LEU A 19 7.26 41.03 -17.73
N ALA A 20 8.30 40.68 -16.97
CA ALA A 20 9.60 41.34 -17.04
C ALA A 20 10.27 41.17 -18.42
N ASN A 21 10.14 40.00 -19.03
CA ASN A 21 10.79 39.66 -20.31
C ASN A 21 9.84 39.69 -21.51
N ILE A 22 8.57 40.05 -21.31
CA ILE A 22 7.53 39.92 -22.34
C ILE A 22 7.79 40.84 -23.55
N GLU A 23 8.42 42.00 -23.32
CA GLU A 23 8.76 42.96 -24.36
C GLU A 23 9.86 42.43 -25.29
N GLU A 24 10.94 41.90 -24.71
CA GLU A 24 12.03 41.26 -25.48
C GLU A 24 11.52 40.06 -26.27
N GLU A 25 10.63 39.27 -25.67
CA GLU A 25 10.04 38.09 -26.31
C GLU A 25 9.08 38.47 -27.46
N LEU A 26 8.23 39.48 -27.28
CA LEU A 26 7.35 39.96 -28.36
C LEU A 26 8.12 40.57 -29.53
N LEU A 27 9.19 41.32 -29.26
CA LEU A 27 10.08 41.86 -30.31
C LEU A 27 10.83 40.75 -31.04
N ALA A 28 11.27 39.71 -30.32
CA ALA A 28 11.89 38.54 -30.94
C ALA A 28 10.90 37.79 -31.86
N ILE A 29 9.62 37.68 -31.46
CA ILE A 29 8.55 37.13 -32.32
C ILE A 29 8.36 37.97 -33.58
N GLU A 30 8.39 39.30 -33.48
CA GLU A 30 8.28 40.20 -34.64
C GLU A 30 9.45 40.03 -35.61
N THR A 31 10.69 40.00 -35.10
CA THR A 31 11.88 39.87 -35.97
C THR A 31 11.90 38.57 -36.78
N GLN A 32 11.20 37.54 -36.30
CA GLN A 32 11.09 36.24 -36.96
C GLN A 32 9.87 36.14 -37.90
N GLY A 33 8.87 37.03 -37.76
CA GLY A 33 7.74 37.17 -38.67
C GLY A 33 6.97 35.87 -38.91
N GLU A 34 6.80 35.49 -40.18
CA GLU A 34 6.11 34.24 -40.60
C GLU A 34 6.78 32.95 -40.09
N HIS A 35 8.05 33.03 -39.69
CA HIS A 35 8.81 31.91 -39.11
C HIS A 35 9.03 32.05 -37.60
N ALA A 36 8.20 32.83 -36.91
CA ALA A 36 8.25 32.95 -35.47
C ALA A 36 8.31 31.59 -34.76
N ASP A 37 9.27 31.47 -33.85
CA ASP A 37 9.47 30.27 -33.06
C ASP A 37 8.24 30.02 -32.18
N LEU A 38 7.63 28.86 -32.40
CA LEU A 38 6.43 28.43 -31.70
C LEU A 38 6.71 28.28 -30.19
N GLU A 39 7.95 27.96 -29.80
CA GLU A 39 8.33 27.87 -28.38
C GLU A 39 8.26 29.24 -27.71
N LEU A 40 8.71 30.30 -28.39
CA LEU A 40 8.67 31.66 -27.86
C LEU A 40 7.23 32.18 -27.73
N VAL A 41 6.40 31.95 -28.75
CA VAL A 41 4.96 32.31 -28.70
C VAL A 41 4.25 31.55 -27.56
N ASN A 42 4.57 30.27 -27.37
CA ASN A 42 4.01 29.47 -26.27
C ASN A 42 4.47 29.97 -24.89
N LYS A 43 5.69 30.49 -24.78
CA LYS A 43 6.22 31.08 -23.53
C LYS A 43 5.43 32.33 -23.14
N VAL A 44 5.28 33.27 -24.08
CA VAL A 44 4.50 34.51 -23.89
C VAL A 44 3.04 34.18 -23.59
N PHE A 45 2.44 33.22 -24.32
CA PHE A 45 1.07 32.78 -24.09
C PHE A 45 0.86 32.24 -22.66
N ARG A 46 1.79 31.42 -22.15
CA ARG A 46 1.69 30.87 -20.78
C ARG A 46 1.77 31.95 -19.71
N ALA A 47 2.64 32.94 -19.88
CA ALA A 47 2.74 34.07 -18.96
C ALA A 47 1.40 34.82 -18.87
N ILE A 48 0.80 35.19 -20.00
CA ILE A 48 -0.49 35.90 -20.01
C ILE A 48 -1.64 35.03 -19.51
N HIS A 49 -1.65 33.73 -19.84
CA HIS A 49 -2.67 32.79 -19.38
C HIS A 49 -2.64 32.59 -17.85
N SER A 50 -1.45 32.57 -17.26
CA SER A 50 -1.26 32.48 -15.80
C SER A 50 -1.80 33.73 -15.09
N ILE A 51 -1.44 34.93 -15.60
CA ILE A 51 -1.93 36.22 -15.09
C ILE A 51 -3.45 36.31 -15.16
N LYS A 52 -4.06 35.86 -16.26
CA LYS A 52 -5.53 35.80 -16.41
C LYS A 52 -6.17 34.92 -15.35
N GLY A 53 -5.62 33.72 -15.12
CA GLY A 53 -6.13 32.76 -14.13
C GLY A 53 -6.11 33.33 -12.71
N ALA A 54 -4.97 33.90 -12.31
CA ALA A 54 -4.82 34.50 -10.99
C ALA A 54 -5.69 35.78 -10.82
N ALA A 55 -5.76 36.64 -11.84
CA ALA A 55 -6.63 37.82 -11.80
C ALA A 55 -8.13 37.48 -11.71
N GLY A 56 -8.56 36.38 -12.36
CA GLY A 56 -9.93 35.88 -12.27
C GLY A 56 -10.30 35.37 -10.87
N PHE A 57 -9.36 34.73 -10.18
CA PHE A 57 -9.53 34.27 -8.79
C PHE A 57 -9.61 35.44 -7.81
N LEU A 58 -8.80 36.48 -8.01
CA LEU A 58 -8.72 37.66 -7.13
C LEU A 58 -9.77 38.74 -7.42
N GLY A 59 -10.68 38.52 -8.38
CA GLY A 59 -11.73 39.49 -8.73
C GLY A 59 -11.21 40.76 -9.42
N LEU A 60 -10.01 40.71 -10.01
CA LEU A 60 -9.40 41.83 -10.73
C LEU A 60 -9.91 41.86 -12.18
N SER A 61 -11.16 42.32 -12.34
CA SER A 61 -11.90 42.22 -13.60
C SER A 61 -11.19 42.88 -14.78
N LYS A 62 -10.54 44.03 -14.60
CA LYS A 62 -9.89 44.75 -15.72
C LYS A 62 -8.58 44.11 -16.17
N ILE A 63 -7.83 43.54 -15.24
CA ILE A 63 -6.62 42.76 -15.54
C ILE A 63 -7.02 41.47 -16.27
N ASN A 64 -8.08 40.79 -15.82
CA ASN A 64 -8.61 39.59 -16.45
C ASN A 64 -9.11 39.86 -17.88
N GLU A 65 -9.91 40.91 -18.09
CA GLU A 65 -10.42 41.31 -19.42
C GLU A 65 -9.28 41.59 -20.42
N LEU A 66 -8.28 42.39 -20.04
CA LEU A 66 -7.17 42.74 -20.92
C LEU A 66 -6.26 41.53 -21.23
N SER A 67 -5.98 40.71 -20.21
CA SER A 67 -5.18 39.48 -20.37
C SER A 67 -5.89 38.47 -21.29
N HIS A 68 -7.21 38.38 -21.21
CA HIS A 68 -8.02 37.53 -22.09
C HIS A 68 -7.91 37.96 -23.57
N SER A 69 -8.01 39.27 -23.87
CA SER A 69 -7.87 39.77 -25.25
C SER A 69 -6.45 39.57 -25.80
N LEU A 70 -5.41 39.76 -24.97
CA LEU A 70 -4.02 39.45 -25.32
C LEU A 70 -3.83 37.96 -25.65
N GLU A 71 -4.39 37.08 -24.79
CA GLU A 71 -4.33 35.63 -24.96
C GLU A 71 -4.99 35.18 -26.28
N ASN A 72 -6.12 35.78 -26.67
CA ASN A 72 -6.82 35.44 -27.91
C ASN A 72 -5.96 35.69 -29.16
N ILE A 73 -5.23 36.81 -29.21
CA ILE A 73 -4.34 37.13 -30.33
C ILE A 73 -3.14 36.17 -30.36
N LEU A 74 -2.52 35.94 -29.20
CA LEU A 74 -1.39 35.01 -29.08
C LEU A 74 -1.79 33.57 -29.42
N ASN A 75 -3.01 33.15 -29.12
CA ASN A 75 -3.52 31.85 -29.50
C ASN A 75 -3.61 31.70 -31.03
N ARG A 76 -4.00 32.76 -31.75
CA ARG A 76 -4.01 32.74 -33.22
C ARG A 76 -2.61 32.71 -33.81
N MET A 77 -1.66 33.43 -33.20
CA MET A 77 -0.25 33.35 -33.56
C MET A 77 0.30 31.94 -33.32
N ARG A 78 -0.10 31.29 -32.22
CA ARG A 78 0.23 29.89 -31.90
C ARG A 78 -0.35 28.90 -32.91
N CYS A 79 -1.57 29.13 -33.40
CA CYS A 79 -2.18 28.31 -34.46
C CYS A 79 -1.65 28.64 -35.87
N ARG A 80 -0.69 29.59 -36.00
CA ARG A 80 -0.19 30.13 -37.29
C ARG A 80 -1.27 30.75 -38.17
N GLU A 81 -2.37 31.18 -37.56
CA GLU A 81 -3.47 31.84 -38.25
C GLU A 81 -3.28 33.36 -38.36
N LEU A 82 -2.37 33.91 -37.55
CA LEU A 82 -2.02 35.33 -37.53
C LEU A 82 -0.50 35.47 -37.62
N ILE A 83 -0.03 36.17 -38.65
CA ILE A 83 1.39 36.49 -38.80
C ILE A 83 1.70 37.68 -37.87
N PRO A 84 2.76 37.61 -37.04
CA PRO A 84 3.19 38.74 -36.22
C PRO A 84 3.77 39.84 -37.09
N THR A 85 2.91 40.75 -37.54
CA THR A 85 3.33 42.00 -38.17
C THR A 85 3.69 43.03 -37.13
N THR A 86 4.39 44.08 -37.53
CA THR A 86 4.70 45.24 -36.67
C THR A 86 3.44 45.84 -36.05
N GLU A 87 2.34 45.94 -36.81
CA GLU A 87 1.07 46.46 -36.29
C GLU A 87 0.47 45.59 -35.17
N VAL A 88 0.56 44.26 -35.31
CA VAL A 88 0.07 43.31 -34.29
C VAL A 88 0.97 43.32 -33.06
N THR A 89 2.29 43.34 -33.26
CA THR A 89 3.25 43.35 -32.16
C THR A 89 3.18 44.65 -31.36
N GLU A 90 3.08 45.80 -32.03
CA GLU A 90 2.89 47.10 -31.35
C GLU A 90 1.61 47.13 -30.52
N ALA A 91 0.52 46.52 -31.00
CA ALA A 91 -0.74 46.41 -30.27
C ALA A 91 -0.60 45.54 -29.01
N LEU A 92 0.12 44.41 -29.11
CA LEU A 92 0.42 43.52 -27.99
C LEU A 92 1.32 44.20 -26.96
N LEU A 93 2.37 44.90 -27.40
CA LEU A 93 3.29 45.65 -26.53
C LEU A 93 2.57 46.74 -25.74
N ARG A 94 1.78 47.59 -26.42
CA ARG A 94 0.98 48.64 -25.75
C ARG A 94 0.02 48.06 -24.72
N SER A 95 -0.59 46.92 -25.03
CA SER A 95 -1.52 46.25 -24.13
C SER A 95 -0.80 45.58 -22.96
N ALA A 96 0.41 45.04 -23.16
CA ALA A 96 1.26 44.50 -22.10
C ALA A 96 1.77 45.60 -21.15
N ASP A 97 2.06 46.81 -21.65
CA ASP A 97 2.43 47.95 -20.82
C ASP A 97 1.27 48.42 -19.94
N VAL A 98 0.06 48.47 -20.50
CA VAL A 98 -1.16 48.78 -19.74
C VAL A 98 -1.39 47.71 -18.68
N LEU A 99 -1.21 46.43 -19.02
CA LEU A 99 -1.31 45.32 -18.07
C LEU A 99 -0.29 45.44 -16.93
N ARG A 100 0.97 45.78 -17.24
CA ARG A 100 2.03 46.02 -16.25
C ARG A 100 1.68 47.17 -15.31
N ASN A 101 1.11 48.26 -15.83
CA ASN A 101 0.67 49.40 -15.02
C ASN A 101 -0.50 49.03 -14.08
N LEU A 102 -1.43 48.19 -14.54
CA LEU A 102 -2.54 47.72 -13.70
C LEU A 102 -2.06 46.80 -12.58
N ILE A 103 -1.04 45.98 -12.84
CA ILE A 103 -0.42 45.09 -11.84
C ILE A 103 0.44 45.89 -10.86
N ALA A 104 1.03 47.01 -11.26
CA ALA A 104 1.75 47.88 -10.33
C ALA A 104 0.82 48.62 -9.34
N ASP A 105 -0.44 48.87 -9.72
CA ASP A 105 -1.46 49.53 -8.90
C ASP A 105 -2.75 48.69 -8.81
N VAL A 106 -2.64 47.49 -8.23
CA VAL A 106 -3.76 46.53 -8.14
C VAL A 106 -4.95 47.10 -7.37
N GLY A 107 -4.70 47.93 -6.35
CA GLY A 107 -5.74 48.54 -5.52
C GLY A 107 -6.70 49.44 -6.29
N ASN A 108 -6.24 50.08 -7.37
CA ASN A 108 -7.05 50.95 -8.23
C ASN A 108 -7.25 50.39 -9.65
N SER A 109 -6.71 49.20 -9.94
CA SER A 109 -6.73 48.56 -11.26
C SER A 109 -8.13 48.44 -11.89
N ASN A 110 -9.16 48.18 -11.08
CA ASN A 110 -10.54 48.02 -11.56
C ASN A 110 -11.21 49.34 -11.97
N ALA A 111 -10.65 50.50 -11.61
CA ALA A 111 -11.18 51.82 -11.97
C ALA A 111 -10.58 52.38 -13.28
N VAL A 112 -9.54 51.74 -13.82
CA VAL A 112 -8.85 52.17 -15.03
C VAL A 112 -9.61 51.68 -16.27
N ASP A 113 -9.81 52.57 -17.25
CA ASP A 113 -10.46 52.22 -18.50
C ASP A 113 -9.48 51.56 -19.49
N VAL A 114 -9.72 50.28 -19.76
CA VAL A 114 -8.95 49.45 -20.72
C VAL A 114 -9.65 49.28 -22.07
N SER A 115 -10.85 49.86 -22.24
CA SER A 115 -11.74 49.60 -23.38
C SER A 115 -11.11 49.96 -24.74
N ALA A 116 -10.25 50.98 -24.77
CA ALA A 116 -9.55 51.40 -25.99
C ALA A 116 -8.53 50.34 -26.49
N ASN A 117 -7.82 49.68 -25.57
CA ASN A 117 -6.85 48.64 -25.93
C ASN A 117 -7.56 47.34 -26.32
N ILE A 118 -8.59 46.95 -25.56
CA ILE A 118 -9.43 45.79 -25.88
C ILE A 118 -10.07 45.98 -27.27
N GLY A 119 -10.63 47.15 -27.57
CA GLY A 119 -11.22 47.44 -28.88
C GLY A 119 -10.22 47.36 -30.04
N LEU A 120 -8.95 47.73 -29.82
CA LEU A 120 -7.89 47.61 -30.82
C LEU A 120 -7.51 46.14 -31.05
N LEU A 121 -7.35 45.37 -29.97
CA LEU A 121 -7.06 43.92 -30.04
C LEU A 121 -8.21 43.15 -30.71
N ASP A 122 -9.45 43.45 -30.36
CA ASP A 122 -10.64 42.83 -30.96
C ASP A 122 -10.79 43.18 -32.45
N LEU A 123 -10.38 44.38 -32.86
CA LEU A 123 -10.38 44.78 -34.27
C LEU A 123 -9.34 44.00 -35.07
N ILE A 124 -8.14 43.79 -34.52
CA ILE A 124 -7.09 42.93 -35.12
C ILE A 124 -7.58 41.47 -35.19
N TYR A 125 -8.21 40.98 -34.14
CA TYR A 125 -8.80 39.65 -34.10
C TYR A 125 -9.90 39.48 -35.17
N ALA A 126 -10.79 40.47 -35.32
CA ALA A 126 -11.85 40.42 -36.32
C ALA A 126 -11.33 40.55 -37.77
N GLN A 127 -10.28 41.35 -38.00
CA GLN A 127 -9.66 41.50 -39.33
C GLN A 127 -8.96 40.21 -39.76
N SER A 128 -8.26 39.55 -38.85
CA SER A 128 -7.61 38.26 -39.13
C SER A 128 -8.60 37.14 -39.44
N CYS A 129 -9.84 37.20 -38.94
CA CYS A 129 -10.91 36.28 -39.36
C CYS A 129 -11.43 36.54 -40.78
N ARG A 130 -11.34 37.77 -41.31
CA ARG A 130 -11.87 38.11 -42.66
C ARG A 130 -10.94 37.73 -43.80
N LEU A 131 -9.62 37.75 -43.57
CA LEU A 131 -8.61 37.41 -44.58
C LEU A 131 -8.65 35.93 -45.03
N GLN A 132 -9.33 35.06 -44.28
CA GLN A 132 -9.49 33.62 -44.59
C GLN A 132 -10.74 33.31 -45.44
N ALA A 133 -11.58 34.30 -45.78
CA ALA A 133 -12.91 34.10 -46.37
C ALA A 133 -13.06 34.55 -47.84
N THR A 134 -12.02 34.52 -48.66
CA THR A 134 -12.12 34.74 -50.12
C THR A 134 -11.86 33.45 -50.93
N PRO A 135 -12.78 33.00 -51.80
CA PRO A 135 -12.62 31.77 -52.58
C PRO A 135 -12.16 32.05 -54.03
N GLU A 136 -11.09 31.37 -54.48
CA GLU A 136 -10.84 31.14 -55.91
C GLU A 136 -10.46 29.67 -56.13
N SER A 137 -11.25 28.99 -56.96
CA SER A 137 -11.17 27.58 -57.30
C SER A 137 -10.38 27.34 -58.59
N ALA A 138 -9.67 26.22 -58.67
CA ALA A 138 -9.80 25.16 -59.69
C ALA A 138 -8.45 24.55 -60.13
N GLY A 139 -8.26 23.24 -59.86
CA GLY A 139 -7.16 22.46 -60.45
C GLY A 139 -6.81 21.14 -59.75
N SER A 140 -7.67 20.13 -59.89
CA SER A 140 -7.47 18.66 -59.83
C SER A 140 -6.56 17.99 -58.77
N ASP A 141 -7.20 17.12 -57.97
CA ASP A 141 -6.78 15.80 -57.45
C ASP A 141 -5.32 15.54 -57.05
N ALA A 142 -5.09 15.37 -55.74
CA ALA A 142 -4.76 14.05 -55.15
C ALA A 142 -4.39 14.13 -53.64
N VAL A 143 -5.18 13.40 -52.85
CA VAL A 143 -4.81 12.53 -51.71
C VAL A 143 -4.60 13.12 -50.29
N GLU A 144 -5.44 12.55 -49.42
CA GLU A 144 -5.37 12.27 -47.98
C GLU A 144 -5.86 13.24 -46.88
N THR A 145 -6.85 12.67 -46.19
CA THR A 145 -7.76 12.98 -45.09
C THR A 145 -7.20 13.51 -43.74
N PRO A 146 -8.09 14.03 -42.87
CA PRO A 146 -7.78 14.90 -41.74
C PRO A 146 -7.83 14.20 -40.36
N HIS A 147 -7.21 14.84 -39.36
CA HIS A 147 -7.43 14.58 -37.93
C HIS A 147 -8.44 15.60 -37.35
N PRO A 148 -9.41 15.18 -36.51
CA PRO A 148 -10.33 16.10 -35.85
C PRO A 148 -9.84 16.55 -34.46
N SER A 149 -10.05 17.84 -34.19
CA SER A 149 -10.04 18.49 -32.88
C SER A 149 -11.38 18.29 -32.16
N VAL A 150 -11.39 18.19 -30.84
CA VAL A 150 -12.59 18.43 -30.01
C VAL A 150 -12.28 19.43 -28.91
N ALA A 151 -13.10 20.48 -28.86
CA ALA A 151 -13.14 21.54 -27.88
C ALA A 151 -14.00 21.16 -26.65
N GLN A 152 -13.78 21.92 -25.58
CA GLN A 152 -14.32 21.80 -24.23
C GLN A 152 -15.81 22.14 -24.08
N GLU A 153 -16.36 21.65 -22.96
CA GLU A 153 -17.64 21.98 -22.35
C GLU A 153 -17.77 23.45 -21.94
N SER A 154 -19.02 23.94 -21.90
CA SER A 154 -19.42 25.23 -21.32
C SER A 154 -20.20 25.05 -20.01
N HIS A 155 -19.93 25.98 -19.09
CA HIS A 155 -20.60 26.23 -17.82
C HIS A 155 -22.08 26.66 -17.97
N TRP A 156 -22.87 26.41 -16.92
CA TRP A 156 -24.11 27.13 -16.60
C TRP A 156 -23.97 27.89 -15.27
N THR A 157 -24.47 29.13 -15.18
CA THR A 157 -25.70 29.47 -14.42
C THR A 157 -26.09 30.96 -14.48
N SER A 158 -27.41 31.20 -14.68
CA SER A 158 -28.32 32.33 -14.35
C SER A 158 -27.84 33.80 -14.52
N ASP A 159 -28.55 34.75 -15.15
CA ASP A 159 -29.98 35.07 -14.98
C ASP A 159 -30.51 36.10 -16.05
N THR A 160 -31.71 35.85 -16.61
CA THR A 160 -32.80 36.73 -17.18
C THR A 160 -32.56 38.02 -18.04
N PRO A 161 -33.57 38.61 -18.76
CA PRO A 161 -34.71 38.05 -19.53
C PRO A 161 -35.01 38.80 -20.90
N HIS A 162 -36.03 38.32 -21.65
CA HIS A 162 -36.75 38.97 -22.79
C HIS A 162 -35.97 39.15 -24.13
N SER A 163 -36.51 39.06 -25.35
CA SER A 163 -37.80 38.64 -25.93
C SER A 163 -37.67 38.72 -27.47
N LYS A 164 -38.39 37.83 -28.19
CA LYS A 164 -38.81 37.94 -29.62
C LYS A 164 -37.70 37.86 -30.71
N ARG A 165 -37.87 37.24 -31.88
CA ARG A 165 -38.91 36.43 -32.58
C ARG A 165 -38.31 36.13 -33.97
N VAL A 166 -38.50 34.94 -34.54
CA VAL A 166 -38.99 34.69 -35.94
C VAL A 166 -38.76 33.23 -36.38
N GLN A 167 -39.91 32.60 -36.58
CA GLN A 167 -40.37 31.62 -37.57
C GLN A 167 -39.79 30.19 -37.70
N ALA A 168 -40.76 29.29 -37.56
CA ALA A 168 -40.74 27.85 -37.67
C ALA A 168 -41.17 27.36 -39.07
N ILE A 169 -40.79 26.13 -39.39
CA ILE A 169 -41.58 25.19 -40.20
C ILE A 169 -41.61 23.86 -39.41
N ALA A 170 -42.82 23.32 -39.21
CA ALA A 170 -43.22 22.16 -38.38
C ALA A 170 -43.19 20.82 -39.18
N PHE A 171 -43.26 19.59 -38.64
CA PHE A 171 -44.17 18.87 -37.71
C PHE A 171 -43.61 17.42 -37.48
N PRO A 172 -44.23 16.50 -36.70
CA PRO A 172 -44.99 16.60 -35.44
C PRO A 172 -44.46 15.62 -34.35
N ALA A 173 -44.44 16.07 -33.09
CA ALA A 173 -44.45 15.16 -31.94
C ALA A 173 -45.89 15.03 -31.42
N LYS A 174 -46.37 13.80 -31.23
CA LYS A 174 -47.64 13.52 -30.54
C LYS A 174 -47.32 13.16 -29.09
N PRO A 175 -47.77 13.93 -28.08
CA PRO A 175 -47.55 13.59 -26.68
C PRO A 175 -48.57 12.53 -26.24
N LEU A 176 -48.11 11.46 -25.61
CA LEU A 176 -48.94 10.50 -24.90
C LEU A 176 -49.30 11.06 -23.53
N THR A 177 -50.55 11.49 -23.38
CA THR A 177 -51.20 11.80 -22.11
C THR A 177 -51.50 10.50 -21.35
N LEU A 178 -51.10 10.41 -20.09
CA LEU A 178 -51.57 9.39 -19.16
C LEU A 178 -53.04 9.66 -18.77
N PRO A 179 -53.92 8.64 -18.68
CA PRO A 179 -55.27 8.82 -18.17
C PRO A 179 -55.28 8.94 -16.64
N PRO A 180 -56.31 9.60 -16.06
CA PRO A 180 -56.40 9.82 -14.61
C PRO A 180 -56.88 8.55 -13.89
N VAL A 181 -56.32 8.27 -12.72
CA VAL A 181 -56.84 7.26 -11.78
C VAL A 181 -57.68 8.00 -10.72
N ALA A 182 -58.96 7.65 -10.65
CA ALA A 182 -59.90 8.15 -9.65
C ALA A 182 -59.69 7.47 -8.28
N PRO A 183 -60.07 8.11 -7.16
CA PRO A 183 -59.87 7.56 -5.83
C PRO A 183 -61.02 6.63 -5.42
N GLY A 184 -60.69 5.51 -4.77
CA GLY A 184 -61.66 4.57 -4.21
C GLY A 184 -61.02 3.64 -3.17
N GLU A 185 -61.57 3.68 -1.97
CA GLU A 185 -61.18 2.95 -0.76
C GLU A 185 -61.53 1.44 -0.82
N GLY A 186 -60.82 0.63 -0.01
CA GLY A 186 -61.41 -0.48 0.73
C GLY A 186 -61.19 -1.92 0.25
N SER A 187 -60.53 -2.69 1.12
CA SER A 187 -60.75 -4.12 1.47
C SER A 187 -60.41 -5.27 0.50
N ASP A 188 -59.56 -6.16 1.05
CA ASP A 188 -59.60 -7.63 1.02
C ASP A 188 -59.05 -8.47 -0.17
N ALA A 189 -58.14 -9.36 0.22
CA ALA A 189 -57.98 -10.78 -0.15
C ALA A 189 -57.49 -11.21 -1.56
N GLU A 190 -56.36 -11.93 -1.52
CA GLU A 190 -56.00 -13.17 -2.25
C GLU A 190 -56.18 -13.26 -3.78
N GLY A 191 -55.04 -13.34 -4.49
CA GLY A 191 -54.87 -14.19 -5.67
C GLY A 191 -54.93 -13.52 -7.05
N CYS A 192 -53.77 -13.25 -7.68
CA CYS A 192 -53.53 -13.36 -9.14
C CYS A 192 -52.10 -12.88 -9.52
N GLU A 193 -51.11 -13.78 -9.66
CA GLU A 193 -49.77 -13.45 -10.17
C GLU A 193 -49.45 -13.94 -11.60
N GLU A 194 -50.42 -14.46 -12.37
CA GLU A 194 -50.13 -15.04 -13.71
C GLU A 194 -50.44 -14.14 -14.94
N SER A 195 -50.93 -12.91 -14.77
CA SER A 195 -51.31 -12.04 -15.91
C SER A 195 -50.25 -11.01 -16.33
N SER A 196 -49.33 -10.60 -15.44
CA SER A 196 -48.35 -9.53 -15.72
C SER A 196 -47.13 -9.99 -16.53
N GLY A 197 -46.76 -11.26 -16.45
CA GLY A 197 -45.60 -11.81 -17.19
C GLY A 197 -45.82 -11.93 -18.71
N ARG A 198 -47.07 -12.16 -19.14
CA ARG A 198 -47.41 -12.28 -20.58
C ARG A 198 -47.40 -10.94 -21.30
N ALA A 199 -47.75 -9.84 -20.63
CA ALA A 199 -47.75 -8.50 -21.21
C ALA A 199 -46.32 -7.98 -21.47
N LEU A 200 -45.39 -8.23 -20.55
CA LEU A 200 -43.97 -7.87 -20.69
C LEU A 200 -43.25 -8.65 -21.80
N LEU A 201 -43.56 -9.94 -21.95
CA LEU A 201 -43.05 -10.78 -23.04
C LEU A 201 -43.57 -10.36 -24.42
N GLN A 202 -44.80 -9.85 -24.49
CA GLN A 202 -45.39 -9.36 -25.73
C GLN A 202 -44.81 -7.99 -26.12
N LEU A 203 -44.54 -7.11 -25.15
CA LEU A 203 -43.86 -5.83 -25.38
C LEU A 203 -42.41 -6.02 -25.86
N ALA A 204 -41.69 -6.97 -25.27
CA ALA A 204 -40.31 -7.30 -25.65
C ALA A 204 -40.21 -7.89 -27.07
N ARG A 205 -41.21 -8.67 -27.50
CA ARG A 205 -41.29 -9.20 -28.87
C ARG A 205 -41.60 -8.10 -29.89
N GLN A 206 -42.46 -7.15 -29.53
CA GLN A 206 -42.80 -6.02 -30.39
C GLN A 206 -41.58 -5.09 -30.61
N LEU A 207 -40.87 -4.76 -29.53
CA LEU A 207 -39.63 -3.97 -29.59
C LEU A 207 -38.52 -4.64 -30.41
N ARG A 208 -38.40 -5.96 -30.35
CA ARG A 208 -37.44 -6.71 -31.18
C ARG A 208 -37.80 -6.69 -32.66
N ALA A 209 -39.08 -6.82 -33.00
CA ALA A 209 -39.56 -6.74 -34.39
C ALA A 209 -39.37 -5.34 -34.99
N ASP A 210 -39.55 -4.29 -34.18
CA ASP A 210 -39.34 -2.90 -34.61
C ASP A 210 -37.84 -2.58 -34.83
N ILE A 211 -36.93 -3.21 -34.07
CA ILE A 211 -35.47 -3.09 -34.25
C ILE A 211 -34.99 -3.87 -35.49
N GLU A 212 -35.51 -5.08 -35.73
CA GLU A 212 -35.20 -5.88 -36.93
C GLU A 212 -35.76 -5.25 -38.22
N SER A 213 -36.86 -4.49 -38.12
CA SER A 213 -37.42 -3.70 -39.24
C SER A 213 -36.60 -2.45 -39.57
N ALA A 214 -35.83 -1.91 -38.63
CA ALA A 214 -35.08 -0.66 -38.81
C ALA A 214 -33.67 -0.88 -39.40
N PHE A 215 -33.14 -2.11 -39.36
CA PHE A 215 -31.85 -2.49 -39.93
C PHE A 215 -31.93 -3.82 -40.70
N PRO A 216 -32.34 -3.81 -41.98
CA PRO A 216 -32.22 -5.01 -42.80
C PRO A 216 -30.73 -5.34 -43.03
N PRO A 217 -30.32 -6.62 -42.94
CA PRO A 217 -28.95 -7.01 -43.21
C PRO A 217 -28.67 -6.90 -44.71
N ASP A 218 -27.77 -6.00 -45.09
CA ASP A 218 -27.23 -5.92 -46.45
C ASP A 218 -26.40 -7.17 -46.76
N SER A 219 -26.99 -8.08 -47.52
CA SER A 219 -26.34 -9.24 -48.11
C SER A 219 -25.80 -8.88 -49.50
N SER A 220 -24.54 -8.45 -49.60
CA SER A 220 -23.77 -8.58 -50.85
C SER A 220 -22.26 -8.64 -50.62
N SER A 221 -21.77 -9.83 -50.30
CA SER A 221 -20.49 -10.36 -50.82
C SER A 221 -20.48 -11.89 -50.66
N PRO A 222 -19.93 -12.62 -51.63
CA PRO A 222 -20.25 -14.03 -51.85
C PRO A 222 -19.50 -14.96 -50.89
N ALA A 223 -20.20 -15.99 -50.42
CA ALA A 223 -19.62 -17.10 -49.67
C ALA A 223 -18.63 -17.89 -50.54
N PRO A 224 -17.48 -18.33 -50.00
CA PRO A 224 -16.58 -19.22 -50.71
C PRO A 224 -17.16 -20.65 -50.66
N SER A 225 -17.44 -21.20 -51.84
CA SER A 225 -17.59 -22.66 -52.02
C SER A 225 -16.25 -23.24 -52.48
N HIS A 226 -15.95 -24.43 -51.95
CA HIS A 226 -14.76 -25.27 -52.14
C HIS A 226 -13.60 -25.07 -51.15
N ALA A 227 -13.56 -25.97 -50.17
CA ALA A 227 -12.29 -26.54 -49.74
C ALA A 227 -11.69 -27.35 -50.91
N PRO A 228 -10.38 -27.21 -51.14
CA PRO A 228 -9.52 -28.39 -51.10
C PRO A 228 -8.31 -28.21 -50.20
N ALA A 229 -7.73 -29.36 -49.88
CA ALA A 229 -6.73 -29.65 -48.87
C ALA A 229 -5.35 -28.98 -49.06
N TRP A 230 -4.50 -29.22 -48.04
CA TRP A 230 -3.03 -29.16 -47.93
C TRP A 230 -2.33 -27.78 -47.95
N ALA A 231 -1.94 -27.30 -46.76
CA ALA A 231 -0.73 -26.48 -46.53
C ALA A 231 -0.30 -26.61 -45.05
N THR A 232 1.01 -26.72 -44.85
CA THR A 232 1.75 -27.19 -43.65
C THR A 232 1.78 -26.22 -42.46
N GLU A 233 2.06 -26.78 -41.26
CA GLU A 233 2.16 -26.14 -39.93
C GLU A 233 3.12 -24.92 -39.82
N GLU A 234 3.95 -24.66 -40.82
CA GLU A 234 4.93 -23.55 -40.77
C GLU A 234 4.30 -22.16 -41.00
N HIS A 235 3.13 -22.05 -41.63
CA HIS A 235 2.48 -20.74 -41.86
C HIS A 235 1.65 -20.26 -40.65
N LEU A 236 1.18 -21.15 -39.77
CA LEU A 236 0.42 -20.73 -38.58
C LEU A 236 1.29 -20.00 -37.56
N ALA A 237 2.59 -20.30 -37.53
CA ALA A 237 3.56 -19.65 -36.64
C ALA A 237 3.92 -18.21 -37.08
N GLN A 238 3.82 -17.89 -38.37
CA GLN A 238 4.09 -16.55 -38.89
C GLN A 238 2.89 -15.60 -38.72
N ASP A 239 1.66 -16.10 -38.81
CA ASP A 239 0.44 -15.30 -38.59
C ASP A 239 0.17 -15.01 -37.10
N LEU A 240 0.66 -15.84 -36.17
CA LEU A 240 0.61 -15.52 -34.73
C LEU A 240 1.63 -14.45 -34.33
N ASN A 241 2.74 -14.32 -35.06
CA ASN A 241 3.74 -13.27 -34.84
C ASN A 241 3.33 -11.91 -35.44
N SER A 242 2.46 -11.87 -36.45
CA SER A 242 1.99 -10.62 -37.05
C SER A 242 0.85 -9.94 -36.27
N LEU A 243 0.16 -10.67 -35.38
CA LEU A 243 -0.85 -10.11 -34.47
C LEU A 243 -0.24 -9.31 -33.30
N HIS A 244 1.03 -9.53 -32.96
CA HIS A 244 1.76 -8.79 -31.91
C HIS A 244 2.43 -7.50 -32.43
N ALA A 245 2.23 -7.13 -33.70
CA ALA A 245 2.87 -5.99 -34.34
C ALA A 245 1.87 -4.87 -34.72
N ARG A 246 0.85 -4.63 -33.89
CA ARG A 246 0.12 -3.35 -33.94
C ARG A 246 0.90 -2.35 -33.10
N PRO A 247 1.26 -1.16 -33.62
CA PRO A 247 1.88 -0.14 -32.79
C PRO A 247 0.91 0.19 -31.65
N ASP A 248 1.38 0.18 -30.41
CA ASP A 248 0.59 0.57 -29.25
C ASP A 248 -0.07 1.92 -29.53
N ALA A 249 -1.39 1.88 -29.73
CA ALA A 249 -2.19 3.06 -29.99
C ALA A 249 -2.27 3.87 -28.69
N SER A 250 -1.29 4.72 -28.43
CA SER A 250 -1.28 5.59 -27.26
C SER A 250 -2.29 6.72 -27.45
N VAL A 251 -3.19 6.86 -26.46
CA VAL A 251 -4.17 7.95 -26.41
C VAL A 251 -3.64 9.01 -25.46
N ARG A 252 -3.53 10.26 -25.93
CA ARG A 252 -3.17 11.38 -25.06
C ARG A 252 -4.38 11.75 -24.20
N VAL A 253 -4.29 11.46 -22.91
CA VAL A 253 -5.31 11.82 -21.90
C VAL A 253 -4.78 12.98 -21.06
N SER A 254 -5.63 13.95 -20.72
CA SER A 254 -5.22 15.05 -19.85
C SER A 254 -5.07 14.56 -18.40
N VAL A 255 -4.10 15.13 -17.67
CA VAL A 255 -3.85 14.78 -16.26
C VAL A 255 -5.09 15.01 -15.39
N VAL A 256 -5.87 16.05 -15.69
CA VAL A 256 -7.13 16.38 -14.99
C VAL A 256 -8.17 15.26 -15.11
N VAL A 257 -8.23 14.58 -16.25
CA VAL A 257 -9.17 13.45 -16.44
C VAL A 257 -8.74 12.25 -15.59
N LEU A 258 -7.43 11.95 -15.53
CA LEU A 258 -6.90 10.88 -14.68
C LEU A 258 -7.14 11.18 -13.19
N ASP A 259 -6.93 12.42 -12.75
CA ASP A 259 -7.20 12.82 -11.36
C ASP A 259 -8.70 12.74 -11.02
N ARG A 260 -9.59 13.10 -11.97
CA ARG A 260 -11.03 12.93 -11.81
C ARG A 260 -11.41 11.45 -11.74
N LEU A 261 -10.81 10.59 -12.56
CA LEU A 261 -11.03 9.15 -12.51
C LEU A 261 -10.56 8.56 -11.18
N MET A 262 -9.44 9.04 -10.62
CA MET A 262 -8.98 8.63 -9.29
C MET A 262 -9.93 9.05 -8.17
N ASN A 263 -10.43 10.29 -8.19
CA ASN A 263 -11.42 10.73 -7.22
C ASN A 263 -12.72 9.91 -7.31
N LEU A 264 -13.18 9.63 -8.54
CA LEU A 264 -14.33 8.76 -8.77
C LEU A 264 -14.08 7.32 -8.33
N ALA A 265 -12.88 6.78 -8.55
CA ALA A 265 -12.49 5.46 -8.06
C ALA A 265 -12.50 5.42 -6.52
N GLY A 266 -11.98 6.45 -5.86
CA GLY A 266 -12.07 6.61 -4.40
C GLY A 266 -13.51 6.67 -3.91
N GLU A 267 -14.37 7.47 -4.54
CA GLU A 267 -15.81 7.52 -4.23
C GLU A 267 -16.54 6.21 -4.50
N LEU A 268 -16.10 5.46 -5.52
CA LEU A 268 -16.65 4.15 -5.88
C LEU A 268 -16.24 3.09 -4.86
N VAL A 269 -15.00 3.11 -4.37
CA VAL A 269 -14.53 2.27 -3.25
C VAL A 269 -15.34 2.58 -1.99
N LEU A 270 -15.57 3.86 -1.70
CA LEU A 270 -16.46 4.26 -0.59
C LEU A 270 -17.87 3.71 -0.80
N SER A 271 -18.48 3.96 -1.97
CA SER A 271 -19.83 3.49 -2.33
C SER A 271 -19.96 1.97 -2.24
N ARG A 272 -18.94 1.23 -2.68
CA ARG A 272 -18.82 -0.24 -2.55
C ARG A 272 -18.82 -0.63 -1.07
N ASN A 273 -18.04 0.04 -0.23
CA ASN A 273 -17.98 -0.24 1.21
C ASN A 273 -19.33 0.06 1.89
N GLN A 274 -20.00 1.16 1.54
CA GLN A 274 -21.36 1.47 2.04
C GLN A 274 -22.35 0.36 1.66
N LEU A 275 -22.25 -0.15 0.42
CA LEU A 275 -23.12 -1.19 -0.09
C LEU A 275 -22.82 -2.54 0.58
N LEU A 276 -21.56 -2.89 0.79
CA LEU A 276 -21.17 -4.08 1.55
C LEU A 276 -21.76 -4.05 2.96
N GLN A 277 -21.63 -2.92 3.66
CA GLN A 277 -22.15 -2.73 5.01
C GLN A 277 -23.68 -2.82 5.06
N ALA A 278 -24.39 -2.15 4.15
CA ALA A 278 -25.86 -2.21 4.07
C ALA A 278 -26.39 -3.63 3.75
N VAL A 279 -25.58 -4.45 3.08
CA VAL A 279 -25.93 -5.82 2.68
C VAL A 279 -25.52 -6.85 3.74
N GLU A 280 -24.60 -6.53 4.63
CA GLU A 280 -24.33 -7.35 5.82
C GLU A 280 -25.55 -7.39 6.75
N ASP A 281 -26.24 -6.26 6.90
CA ASP A 281 -27.49 -6.13 7.66
C ASP A 281 -28.69 -6.82 6.99
N ALA A 282 -28.63 -7.11 5.69
CA ALA A 282 -29.71 -7.73 4.92
C ALA A 282 -29.51 -9.25 4.77
N GLU A 283 -30.48 -10.07 5.19
CA GLU A 283 -30.47 -11.54 5.08
C GLU A 283 -30.69 -12.09 3.65
N GLN A 284 -30.37 -11.34 2.59
CA GLN A 284 -30.61 -11.76 1.20
C GLN A 284 -29.33 -12.24 0.48
N GLU A 285 -29.26 -13.55 0.25
CA GLU A 285 -28.12 -14.22 -0.41
C GLU A 285 -27.87 -13.74 -1.85
N LYS A 286 -28.95 -13.40 -2.59
CA LYS A 286 -28.84 -12.83 -3.95
C LYS A 286 -28.17 -11.47 -3.95
N LEU A 287 -28.49 -10.61 -2.97
CA LEU A 287 -27.93 -9.28 -2.86
C LEU A 287 -26.42 -9.36 -2.53
N ARG A 288 -26.03 -10.25 -1.61
CA ARG A 288 -24.62 -10.54 -1.30
C ARG A 288 -23.79 -10.95 -2.53
N SER A 289 -24.36 -11.79 -3.40
CA SER A 289 -23.68 -12.22 -4.62
C SER A 289 -23.51 -11.10 -5.65
N ALA A 290 -24.48 -10.18 -5.75
CA ALA A 290 -24.40 -9.02 -6.63
C ALA A 290 -23.38 -8.00 -6.10
N THR A 291 -23.37 -7.77 -4.79
CA THR A 291 -22.39 -6.90 -4.12
C THR A 291 -20.97 -7.42 -4.29
N SER A 292 -20.73 -8.72 -4.17
CA SER A 292 -19.40 -9.31 -4.39
C SER A 292 -18.90 -9.15 -5.84
N ARG A 293 -19.81 -9.10 -6.83
CA ARG A 293 -19.44 -8.77 -8.21
C ARG A 293 -19.11 -7.29 -8.38
N ILE A 294 -19.88 -6.41 -7.76
CA ILE A 294 -19.59 -4.97 -7.75
C ILE A 294 -18.20 -4.76 -7.15
N ASP A 295 -17.95 -5.33 -5.98
CA ASP A 295 -16.66 -5.36 -5.32
C ASP A 295 -15.52 -5.71 -6.31
N HIS A 296 -15.60 -6.89 -6.93
CA HIS A 296 -14.57 -7.33 -7.87
C HIS A 296 -14.37 -6.37 -9.05
N VAL A 297 -15.45 -5.91 -9.69
CA VAL A 297 -15.38 -4.96 -10.82
C VAL A 297 -14.81 -3.61 -10.38
N THR A 298 -15.14 -3.15 -9.17
CA THR A 298 -14.61 -1.89 -8.65
C THR A 298 -13.12 -1.97 -8.35
N SER A 299 -12.62 -3.10 -7.84
CA SER A 299 -11.17 -3.34 -7.66
C SER A 299 -10.44 -3.42 -9.01
N GLU A 300 -10.98 -4.16 -9.99
CA GLU A 300 -10.39 -4.22 -11.33
C GLU A 300 -10.32 -2.84 -12.00
N LEU A 301 -11.38 -2.04 -11.85
CA LEU A 301 -11.44 -0.69 -12.39
C LEU A 301 -10.42 0.23 -11.71
N GLN A 302 -10.25 0.10 -10.40
CA GLN A 302 -9.23 0.84 -9.65
C GLN A 302 -7.83 0.46 -10.12
N ASP A 303 -7.52 -0.84 -10.24
CA ASP A 303 -6.21 -1.33 -10.69
C ASP A 303 -5.89 -0.82 -12.09
N ALA A 304 -6.87 -0.84 -13.00
CA ALA A 304 -6.72 -0.32 -14.35
C ALA A 304 -6.45 1.20 -14.36
N ILE A 305 -7.17 1.99 -13.56
CA ILE A 305 -6.91 3.43 -13.45
C ILE A 305 -5.51 3.68 -12.87
N MET A 306 -5.12 2.92 -11.85
CA MET A 306 -3.78 3.03 -11.25
C MET A 306 -2.69 2.78 -12.30
N GLN A 307 -2.80 1.70 -13.07
CA GLN A 307 -1.85 1.38 -14.15
C GLN A 307 -1.77 2.50 -15.20
N THR A 308 -2.89 3.16 -15.53
CA THR A 308 -2.86 4.29 -16.49
C THR A 308 -2.17 5.55 -15.95
N ARG A 309 -2.01 5.66 -14.63
CA ARG A 309 -1.36 6.80 -13.95
C ARG A 309 0.11 6.55 -13.64
N MET A 310 0.54 5.29 -13.58
CA MET A 310 1.93 4.92 -13.30
C MET A 310 2.87 5.50 -14.36
N GLN A 311 4.02 5.99 -13.90
CA GLN A 311 5.11 6.43 -14.76
C GLN A 311 6.40 5.74 -14.33
N PRO A 312 7.34 5.49 -15.26
CA PRO A 312 8.64 4.93 -14.88
C PRO A 312 9.46 5.96 -14.10
N VAL A 313 10.09 5.49 -13.01
CA VAL A 313 10.95 6.31 -12.14
C VAL A 313 12.18 6.85 -12.90
N SER A 314 12.52 6.26 -14.05
CA SER A 314 13.56 6.75 -14.97
C SER A 314 13.45 8.25 -15.28
N THR A 315 12.24 8.81 -15.30
CA THR A 315 11.98 10.24 -15.55
C THR A 315 12.75 11.14 -14.59
N VAL A 316 12.83 10.78 -13.30
CA VAL A 316 13.60 11.51 -12.28
C VAL A 316 15.07 11.13 -12.37
N PHE A 317 15.36 9.84 -12.57
CA PHE A 317 16.73 9.34 -12.64
C PHE A 317 17.54 9.94 -13.79
N ASN A 318 16.91 10.32 -14.90
CA ASN A 318 17.56 10.94 -16.05
C ASN A 318 18.25 12.28 -15.75
N ARG A 319 17.83 12.99 -14.68
CA ARG A 319 18.42 14.27 -14.26
C ARG A 319 19.66 14.09 -13.38
N LEU A 320 19.74 12.97 -12.67
CA LEU A 320 20.77 12.71 -11.65
C LEU A 320 22.20 12.62 -12.22
N PRO A 321 22.47 11.95 -13.37
CA PRO A 321 23.83 11.89 -13.93
C PRO A 321 24.45 13.25 -14.23
N ARG A 322 23.63 14.24 -14.66
CA ARG A 322 24.12 15.61 -14.89
C ARG A 322 24.50 16.29 -13.59
N LEU A 323 23.64 16.18 -12.57
CA LEU A 323 23.90 16.72 -11.23
C LEU A 323 25.17 16.13 -10.60
N VAL A 324 25.36 14.81 -10.70
CA VAL A 324 26.57 14.15 -10.18
C VAL A 324 27.82 14.66 -10.87
N ARG A 325 27.80 14.85 -12.21
CA ARG A 325 28.94 15.40 -12.96
C ARG A 325 29.25 16.85 -12.56
N ASP A 326 28.22 17.68 -12.41
CA ASP A 326 28.41 19.09 -12.04
C ASP A 326 28.96 19.23 -10.61
N LEU A 327 28.45 18.42 -9.66
CA LEU A 327 28.96 18.39 -8.28
C LEU A 327 30.37 17.79 -8.19
N SER A 328 30.64 16.72 -8.94
CA SER A 328 31.96 16.10 -9.07
C SER A 328 33.01 17.11 -9.53
N ASN A 329 32.70 17.92 -10.55
CA ASN A 329 33.58 18.98 -11.04
C ASN A 329 33.75 20.13 -10.04
N LYS A 330 32.68 20.52 -9.33
CA LYS A 330 32.71 21.62 -8.36
C LYS A 330 33.53 21.30 -7.11
N LEU A 331 33.52 20.04 -6.68
CA LEU A 331 34.18 19.57 -5.46
C LEU A 331 35.51 18.86 -5.73
N ASP A 332 35.91 18.74 -7.00
CA ASP A 332 37.11 18.03 -7.48
C ASP A 332 37.18 16.57 -6.98
N LYS A 333 36.05 15.86 -7.03
CA LYS A 333 35.92 14.46 -6.62
C LYS A 333 35.45 13.61 -7.78
N LYS A 334 36.16 12.54 -8.14
CA LYS A 334 35.74 11.62 -9.22
C LYS A 334 34.69 10.64 -8.71
N CYS A 335 33.50 10.66 -9.31
CA CYS A 335 32.38 9.80 -8.91
C CYS A 335 31.72 9.15 -10.13
N ASN A 336 31.33 7.89 -10.02
CA ASN A 336 30.56 7.14 -10.99
C ASN A 336 29.17 6.79 -10.42
N LEU A 337 28.11 7.08 -11.18
CA LEU A 337 26.73 6.78 -10.79
C LEU A 337 26.20 5.60 -11.61
N VAL A 338 25.80 4.53 -10.93
CA VAL A 338 25.17 3.34 -11.53
C VAL A 338 23.69 3.32 -11.14
N ILE A 339 22.80 3.33 -12.13
CA ILE A 339 21.34 3.33 -11.92
C ILE A 339 20.77 2.00 -12.43
N ASN A 340 20.11 1.26 -11.54
CA ASN A 340 19.41 0.01 -11.85
C ASN A 340 17.93 0.14 -11.51
N GLY A 341 17.06 -0.41 -12.35
CA GLY A 341 15.61 -0.41 -12.10
C GLY A 341 14.89 0.89 -12.48
N GLY A 342 15.37 1.62 -13.50
CA GLY A 342 14.67 2.80 -14.01
C GLY A 342 13.28 2.52 -14.60
N GLU A 343 13.01 1.26 -14.96
CA GLU A 343 11.71 0.79 -15.50
C GLU A 343 10.65 0.56 -14.41
N VAL A 344 11.00 0.71 -13.13
CA VAL A 344 10.04 0.58 -12.03
C VAL A 344 8.98 1.66 -12.15
N GLU A 345 7.74 1.23 -12.22
CA GLU A 345 6.55 2.08 -12.30
C GLU A 345 6.13 2.61 -10.93
N LEU A 346 5.76 3.90 -10.87
CA LEU A 346 5.37 4.60 -9.66
C LEU A 346 4.39 5.74 -9.99
N ASP A 347 3.53 6.12 -9.04
CA ASP A 347 2.58 7.21 -9.21
C ASP A 347 3.28 8.55 -9.52
N LYS A 348 2.74 9.30 -10.49
CA LYS A 348 3.30 10.59 -10.93
C LYS A 348 3.50 11.58 -9.78
N THR A 349 2.56 11.67 -8.83
CA THR A 349 2.65 12.62 -7.71
C THR A 349 3.82 12.28 -6.79
N ILE A 350 4.04 10.99 -6.55
CA ILE A 350 5.18 10.50 -5.76
C ILE A 350 6.49 10.73 -6.52
N ILE A 351 6.51 10.54 -7.85
CA ILE A 351 7.68 10.82 -8.70
C ILE A 351 8.08 12.31 -8.65
N GLU A 352 7.11 13.21 -8.72
CA GLU A 352 7.37 14.65 -8.63
C GLU A 352 7.88 15.03 -7.22
N ALA A 353 7.31 14.46 -6.18
CA ALA A 353 7.67 14.75 -4.79
C ALA A 353 9.03 14.16 -4.38
N ILE A 354 9.40 12.97 -4.87
CA ILE A 354 10.66 12.30 -4.49
C ILE A 354 11.91 12.88 -5.17
N GLY A 355 11.75 13.66 -6.24
CA GLY A 355 12.87 14.23 -6.99
C GLY A 355 13.79 15.13 -6.14
N ALA A 356 13.22 15.93 -5.24
CA ALA A 356 13.98 16.80 -4.35
C ALA A 356 14.74 16.02 -3.26
N PRO A 357 14.09 15.10 -2.49
CA PRO A 357 14.78 14.19 -1.55
C PRO A 357 15.95 13.42 -2.17
N LEU A 358 15.78 12.80 -3.34
CA LEU A 358 16.87 12.03 -3.98
C LEU A 358 18.04 12.90 -4.41
N THR A 359 17.76 14.12 -4.91
CA THR A 359 18.80 15.09 -5.25
C THR A 359 19.60 15.48 -4.00
N HIS A 360 18.93 15.64 -2.87
CA HIS A 360 19.57 15.96 -1.60
C HIS A 360 20.44 14.80 -1.10
N LEU A 361 19.92 13.57 -1.11
CA LEU A 361 20.67 12.39 -0.68
C LEU A 361 21.93 12.17 -1.53
N ILE A 362 21.82 12.28 -2.86
CA ILE A 362 22.97 12.16 -3.76
C ILE A 362 24.01 13.26 -3.52
N ARG A 363 23.55 14.49 -3.23
CA ARG A 363 24.46 15.57 -2.84
C ARG A 363 25.21 15.23 -1.56
N ASN A 364 24.51 14.72 -0.54
CA ASN A 364 25.16 14.31 0.72
C ASN A 364 26.16 13.17 0.52
N CYS A 365 25.85 12.21 -0.36
CA CYS A 365 26.81 11.18 -0.77
C CYS A 365 28.07 11.81 -1.38
N ILE A 366 27.97 12.80 -2.27
CA ILE A 366 29.15 13.41 -2.92
C ILE A 366 29.91 14.37 -1.99
N ASP A 367 29.21 15.25 -1.26
CA ASP A 367 29.81 16.27 -0.38
C ASP A 367 30.49 15.64 0.83
N HIS A 368 29.78 14.73 1.53
CA HIS A 368 30.21 14.18 2.81
C HIS A 368 30.63 12.72 2.71
N GLY A 369 29.91 11.89 1.96
CA GLY A 369 30.20 10.45 1.82
C GLY A 369 31.53 10.18 1.10
N ILE A 370 31.64 10.60 -0.16
CA ILE A 370 32.77 10.34 -1.04
C ILE A 370 33.99 11.17 -0.64
N GLU A 371 35.09 10.47 -0.41
CA GLU A 371 36.40 11.03 -0.05
C GLU A 371 37.10 11.66 -1.28
N SER A 372 38.08 12.53 -1.04
CA SER A 372 38.92 13.05 -2.13
C SER A 372 39.80 11.94 -2.74
N PRO A 373 40.22 12.02 -4.01
CA PRO A 373 41.07 11.00 -4.63
C PRO A 373 42.34 10.69 -3.82
N SER A 374 42.92 11.71 -3.18
CA SER A 374 44.11 11.56 -2.33
C SER A 374 43.86 10.75 -1.06
N GLN A 375 42.69 10.91 -0.44
CA GLN A 375 42.28 10.15 0.75
C GLN A 375 41.93 8.71 0.37
N ARG A 376 41.19 8.51 -0.73
CA ARG A 376 40.85 7.16 -1.24
C ARG A 376 42.10 6.33 -1.52
N TYR A 377 43.15 6.92 -2.09
CA TYR A 377 44.42 6.25 -2.30
C TYR A 377 45.12 5.85 -0.99
N ALA A 378 45.05 6.70 0.03
CA ALA A 378 45.61 6.40 1.35
C ALA A 378 44.87 5.24 2.05
N ASP A 379 43.56 5.14 1.84
CA ASP A 379 42.69 4.11 2.41
C ASP A 379 42.62 2.83 1.53
N GLY A 380 43.35 2.79 0.42
CA GLY A 380 43.42 1.62 -0.48
C GLY A 380 42.18 1.40 -1.36
N LYS A 381 41.33 2.42 -1.50
CA LYS A 381 40.11 2.37 -2.32
C LYS A 381 40.38 2.79 -3.76
N VAL A 382 39.45 2.46 -4.65
CA VAL A 382 39.46 2.91 -6.06
C VAL A 382 39.38 4.44 -6.11
N GLU A 383 40.12 5.05 -7.05
CA GLU A 383 40.20 6.51 -7.21
C GLU A 383 38.83 7.15 -7.53
N GLU A 384 38.00 6.45 -8.31
CA GLU A 384 36.62 6.83 -8.60
C GLU A 384 35.68 6.25 -7.54
N GLY A 385 34.88 7.11 -6.91
CA GLY A 385 33.84 6.68 -5.98
C GLY A 385 32.60 6.16 -6.68
N GLU A 386 32.03 5.07 -6.19
CA GLU A 386 30.83 4.46 -6.76
C GLU A 386 29.58 4.84 -5.95
N ILE A 387 28.56 5.35 -6.65
CA ILE A 387 27.21 5.57 -6.11
C ILE A 387 26.26 4.66 -6.89
N ARG A 388 25.53 3.77 -6.19
CA ARG A 388 24.54 2.87 -6.79
C ARG A 388 23.15 3.27 -6.38
N LEU A 389 22.28 3.48 -7.35
CA LEU A 389 20.85 3.70 -7.15
C LEU A 389 20.08 2.52 -7.71
N ARG A 390 19.31 1.83 -6.87
CA ARG A 390 18.50 0.66 -7.26
C ARG A 390 17.05 0.92 -6.89
N ALA A 391 16.14 0.76 -7.84
CA ALA A 391 14.70 0.72 -7.56
C ALA A 391 14.15 -0.68 -7.89
N TYR A 392 13.25 -1.20 -7.06
CA TYR A 392 12.57 -2.47 -7.29
C TYR A 392 11.23 -2.55 -6.55
N HIS A 393 10.33 -3.41 -7.02
CA HIS A 393 9.05 -3.70 -6.37
C HIS A 393 9.21 -4.85 -5.37
N GLN A 394 8.70 -4.68 -4.15
CA GLN A 394 8.67 -5.72 -3.12
C GLN A 394 7.38 -5.63 -2.31
N ALA A 395 6.61 -6.73 -2.24
CA ALA A 395 5.39 -6.84 -1.43
C ALA A 395 4.37 -5.70 -1.60
N GLY A 396 4.16 -5.21 -2.83
CA GLY A 396 3.23 -4.11 -3.09
C GLY A 396 3.73 -2.73 -2.62
N LYS A 397 5.03 -2.59 -2.38
CA LYS A 397 5.73 -1.33 -2.12
C LYS A 397 6.86 -1.15 -3.13
N VAL A 398 7.22 0.11 -3.40
CA VAL A 398 8.42 0.42 -4.18
C VAL A 398 9.56 0.72 -3.23
N CYS A 399 10.64 -0.04 -3.36
CA CYS A 399 11.87 0.12 -2.59
C CYS A 399 12.92 0.81 -3.46
N ILE A 400 13.46 1.94 -2.99
CA ILE A 400 14.57 2.66 -3.61
C ILE A 400 15.75 2.61 -2.65
N ARG A 401 16.86 2.03 -3.10
CA ARG A 401 18.09 1.85 -2.35
C ARG A 401 19.20 2.69 -2.98
N LEU A 402 19.78 3.60 -2.20
CA LEU A 402 20.92 4.44 -2.59
C LEU A 402 22.15 4.03 -1.78
N GLU A 403 23.20 3.57 -2.45
CA GLU A 403 24.45 3.12 -1.81
C GLU A 403 25.62 3.99 -2.26
N ASP A 404 26.50 4.36 -1.34
CA ASP A 404 27.81 4.93 -1.63
C ASP A 404 28.93 4.09 -1.00
N ASP A 405 30.11 4.12 -1.61
CA ASP A 405 31.32 3.46 -1.13
C ASP A 405 32.27 4.40 -0.35
N GLY A 406 31.68 5.43 0.26
CA GLY A 406 32.41 6.52 0.90
C GLY A 406 33.01 6.16 2.25
N ARG A 407 33.18 7.19 3.09
CA ARG A 407 33.78 7.05 4.43
C ARG A 407 32.86 6.41 5.47
N GLY A 408 31.56 6.29 5.17
CA GLY A 408 30.52 5.92 6.13
C GLY A 408 30.22 7.03 7.14
N ILE A 409 29.28 6.78 8.04
CA ILE A 409 28.86 7.72 9.08
C ILE A 409 29.42 7.24 10.43
N ASP A 410 30.06 8.16 11.15
CA ASP A 410 30.59 7.89 12.48
C ASP A 410 29.49 7.98 13.55
N VAL A 411 29.09 6.83 14.08
CA VAL A 411 28.06 6.69 15.11
C VAL A 411 28.51 7.30 16.44
N GLU A 412 29.79 7.23 16.80
CA GLU A 412 30.30 7.79 18.05
C GLU A 412 30.31 9.32 18.00
N ALA A 413 30.65 9.90 16.85
CA ALA A 413 30.57 11.34 16.63
C ALA A 413 29.13 11.86 16.75
N ILE A 414 28.14 11.11 16.22
CA ILE A 414 26.71 11.44 16.34
C ILE A 414 26.28 11.42 17.81
N LYS A 415 26.63 10.35 18.53
CA LYS A 415 26.31 10.20 19.95
C LYS A 415 26.87 11.36 20.79
N THR A 416 28.12 11.75 20.52
CA THR A 416 28.77 12.87 21.22
C THR A 416 28.07 14.19 20.92
N LYS A 417 27.72 14.43 19.64
CA LYS A 417 27.05 15.66 19.21
C LYS A 417 25.61 15.75 19.72
N ALA A 418 24.90 14.63 19.85
CA ALA A 418 23.57 14.59 20.43
C ALA A 418 23.56 14.95 21.92
N VAL A 419 24.62 14.58 22.66
CA VAL A 419 24.83 15.00 24.04
C VAL A 419 25.11 16.51 24.12
N ASP A 420 25.94 17.05 23.22
CA ASP A 420 26.24 18.49 23.17
C ASP A 420 24.99 19.34 22.86
N LEU A 421 24.11 18.83 21.99
CA LEU A 421 22.83 19.45 21.64
C LEU A 421 21.74 19.25 22.71
N ARG A 422 22.04 18.56 23.82
CA ARG A 422 21.10 18.19 24.89
C ARG A 422 19.88 17.39 24.40
N LEU A 423 20.03 16.67 23.30
CA LEU A 423 19.01 15.72 22.82
C LEU A 423 19.07 14.41 23.61
N LEU A 424 20.22 14.08 24.19
CA LEU A 424 20.45 12.87 24.98
C LEU A 424 21.28 13.15 26.24
N ASP A 425 20.96 12.46 27.33
CA ASP A 425 21.80 12.42 28.53
C ASP A 425 23.01 11.49 28.32
N ALA A 426 24.14 11.82 28.97
CA ALA A 426 25.40 11.08 28.81
C ALA A 426 25.30 9.59 29.18
N THR A 427 24.38 9.22 30.06
CA THR A 427 24.06 7.83 30.43
C THR A 427 23.26 7.11 29.36
N SER A 428 22.29 7.79 28.73
CA SER A 428 21.41 7.22 27.70
C SER A 428 22.10 7.07 26.34
N SER A 429 23.16 7.86 26.09
CA SER A 429 24.01 7.74 24.89
C SER A 429 24.75 6.39 24.80
N ALA A 430 25.12 5.81 25.95
CA ALA A 430 25.85 4.55 26.02
C ALA A 430 24.98 3.31 25.75
N SER A 431 23.68 3.36 26.07
CA SER A 431 22.74 2.25 25.88
C SER A 431 22.10 2.18 24.50
N LEU A 432 22.17 3.26 23.70
CA LEU A 432 21.58 3.30 22.36
C LEU A 432 22.27 2.36 21.39
N SER A 433 21.45 1.60 20.65
CA SER A 433 21.92 0.79 19.52
C SER A 433 22.44 1.67 18.38
N ALA A 434 23.23 1.09 17.47
CA ALA A 434 23.76 1.82 16.32
C ALA A 434 22.64 2.36 15.41
N ALA A 435 21.58 1.57 15.19
CA ALA A 435 20.43 1.98 14.37
C ALA A 435 19.66 3.18 14.98
N GLU A 436 19.47 3.19 16.30
CA GLU A 436 18.79 4.30 16.98
C GLU A 436 19.64 5.57 17.00
N ALA A 437 20.96 5.42 17.13
CA ALA A 437 21.86 6.55 17.02
C ALA A 437 21.82 7.18 15.62
N LEU A 438 21.71 6.38 14.56
CA LEU A 438 21.58 6.88 13.18
C LEU A 438 20.26 7.62 12.93
N ARG A 439 19.16 7.23 13.60
CA ARG A 439 17.88 7.94 13.50
C ARG A 439 17.96 9.37 14.01
N LEU A 440 18.89 9.68 14.93
CA LEU A 440 19.10 11.05 15.42
C LEU A 440 19.55 12.02 14.32
N ILE A 441 20.09 11.52 13.20
CA ILE A 441 20.47 12.34 12.05
C ILE A 441 19.26 13.09 11.48
N PHE A 442 18.07 12.51 11.60
CA PHE A 442 16.83 13.13 11.13
C PHE A 442 16.21 14.11 12.13
N ALA A 443 16.78 14.27 13.32
CA ALA A 443 16.24 15.21 14.31
C ALA A 443 16.38 16.67 13.83
N PRO A 444 15.38 17.54 14.08
CA PRO A 444 15.42 18.93 13.64
C PRO A 444 16.65 19.66 14.17
N GLY A 445 17.41 20.30 13.28
CA GLY A 445 18.64 21.02 13.64
C GLY A 445 19.86 20.14 13.93
N PHE A 446 19.77 18.82 13.70
CA PHE A 446 20.93 17.93 13.75
C PHE A 446 21.72 18.01 12.43
N SER A 447 22.78 18.81 12.42
CA SER A 447 23.74 18.83 11.30
C SER A 447 25.14 18.55 11.82
N THR A 448 25.90 17.70 11.13
CA THR A 448 27.28 17.37 11.48
C THR A 448 28.27 18.48 11.08
N SER A 449 27.91 19.41 10.20
CA SER A 449 28.79 20.47 9.71
C SER A 449 28.87 21.69 10.64
N THR A 450 30.09 22.17 10.90
CA THR A 450 30.39 23.39 11.69
C THR A 450 30.59 24.63 10.83
N ALA A 451 30.61 24.49 9.49
CA ALA A 451 30.76 25.58 8.54
C ALA A 451 29.56 25.63 7.58
N VAL A 452 28.95 26.81 7.47
CA VAL A 452 27.93 27.10 6.46
C VAL A 452 28.65 27.22 5.12
N THR A 453 28.41 26.28 4.20
CA THR A 453 28.94 26.38 2.84
C THR A 453 28.06 27.31 2.01
N ASP A 454 28.68 28.22 1.25
CA ASP A 454 28.03 29.26 0.41
C ASP A 454 27.06 28.73 -0.67
N VAL A 455 26.92 27.41 -0.80
CA VAL A 455 26.09 26.75 -1.82
C VAL A 455 24.75 26.26 -1.24
N SER A 456 24.62 26.18 0.10
CA SER A 456 23.40 25.73 0.78
C SER A 456 22.69 26.91 1.44
N GLY A 457 22.09 27.77 0.61
CA GLY A 457 21.11 28.73 1.10
C GLY A 457 19.98 28.00 1.83
N ARG A 458 19.88 28.22 3.15
CA ARG A 458 18.82 27.81 4.11
C ARG A 458 19.03 26.57 5.00
N GLY A 459 20.16 25.86 4.94
CA GLY A 459 20.43 24.82 5.96
C GLY A 459 19.39 23.69 5.97
N VAL A 460 19.13 23.12 4.80
CA VAL A 460 18.25 21.94 4.64
C VAL A 460 19.00 20.73 5.22
N GLY A 461 18.51 20.15 6.31
CA GLY A 461 19.08 18.96 6.93
C GLY A 461 18.45 17.67 6.38
N MET A 462 18.85 16.55 6.95
CA MET A 462 18.23 15.25 6.67
C MET A 462 16.79 15.17 7.21
N ASP A 463 16.43 16.06 8.13
CA ASP A 463 15.06 16.26 8.65
C ASP A 463 14.05 16.58 7.53
N VAL A 464 14.41 17.44 6.58
CA VAL A 464 13.56 17.78 5.42
C VAL A 464 13.38 16.59 4.49
N VAL A 465 14.41 15.74 4.36
CA VAL A 465 14.32 14.51 3.56
C VAL A 465 13.34 13.53 4.20
N GLN A 466 13.41 13.31 5.52
CA GLN A 466 12.45 12.46 6.23
C GLN A 466 11.03 13.02 6.10
N THR A 467 10.83 14.30 6.41
CA THR A 467 9.51 14.94 6.38
C THR A 467 8.88 14.81 4.98
N ASN A 468 9.62 15.11 3.93
CA ASN A 468 9.11 14.99 2.55
C ASN A 468 8.77 13.55 2.17
N ILE A 469 9.48 12.54 2.70
CA ILE A 469 9.20 11.13 2.38
C ILE A 469 8.01 10.62 3.20
N GLU A 470 7.87 11.06 4.46
CA GLU A 470 6.72 10.77 5.32
C GLU A 470 5.44 11.42 4.80
N GLU A 471 5.50 12.64 4.27
CA GLU A 471 4.36 13.32 3.61
C GLU A 471 3.77 12.52 2.45
N ILE A 472 4.61 11.71 1.78
CA ILE A 472 4.20 10.85 0.67
C ILE A 472 3.77 9.45 1.18
N GLY A 473 3.77 9.22 2.50
CA GLY A 473 3.43 7.95 3.13
C GLY A 473 4.54 6.90 3.04
N GLY A 474 5.78 7.31 2.81
CA GLY A 474 6.96 6.45 2.76
C GLY A 474 7.76 6.43 4.07
N THR A 475 8.75 5.54 4.13
CA THR A 475 9.70 5.45 5.25
C THR A 475 11.15 5.50 4.74
N VAL A 476 12.06 5.98 5.58
CA VAL A 476 13.51 6.05 5.29
C VAL A 476 14.31 5.41 6.41
N ASP A 477 15.22 4.51 6.05
CA ASP A 477 16.18 3.91 6.97
C ASP A 477 17.61 4.06 6.43
N ILE A 478 18.60 4.11 7.32
CA ILE A 478 20.03 4.29 6.98
C ILE A 478 20.83 3.15 7.58
N GLU A 479 21.63 2.51 6.75
CA GLU A 479 22.66 1.53 7.12
C GLU A 479 24.04 2.12 6.79
N THR A 480 25.02 1.99 7.67
CA THR A 480 26.36 2.53 7.41
C THR A 480 27.43 1.73 8.12
N GLU A 481 28.59 1.60 7.46
CA GLU A 481 29.79 1.01 8.03
C GLU A 481 30.97 1.95 7.80
N LEU A 482 31.67 2.28 8.89
CA LEU A 482 32.81 3.21 8.86
C LEU A 482 33.91 2.65 7.95
N GLY A 483 34.30 3.43 6.95
CA GLY A 483 35.28 3.07 5.93
C GLY A 483 34.76 2.24 4.75
N LYS A 484 33.50 1.76 4.78
CA LYS A 484 32.89 1.00 3.66
C LYS A 484 31.76 1.73 2.94
N GLY A 485 31.16 2.73 3.57
CA GLY A 485 30.16 3.60 2.96
C GLY A 485 28.81 3.59 3.66
N THR A 486 27.79 4.10 2.97
CA THR A 486 26.43 4.28 3.51
C THR A 486 25.40 3.76 2.51
N ALA A 487 24.34 3.12 3.01
CA ALA A 487 23.18 2.72 2.24
C ALA A 487 21.92 3.33 2.86
N VAL A 488 21.13 4.01 2.03
CA VAL A 488 19.85 4.61 2.41
C VAL A 488 18.74 3.82 1.72
N HIS A 489 17.75 3.38 2.50
CA HIS A 489 16.60 2.62 2.06
C HIS A 489 15.36 3.49 2.14
N ILE A 490 14.66 3.67 1.03
CA ILE A 490 13.42 4.42 0.95
C ILE A 490 12.33 3.44 0.52
N THR A 491 11.27 3.34 1.32
CA THR A 491 10.11 2.50 1.01
C THR A 491 8.91 3.39 0.74
N LEU A 492 8.27 3.23 -0.41
CA LEU A 492 7.13 4.06 -0.85
C LEU A 492 5.92 3.18 -1.15
N PRO A 493 4.71 3.65 -0.84
CA PRO A 493 3.48 3.00 -1.28
C PRO A 493 3.32 3.15 -2.80
N LEU A 494 2.66 2.19 -3.46
CA LEU A 494 2.39 2.28 -4.90
C LEU A 494 1.26 3.28 -5.24
N THR A 495 0.35 3.59 -4.31
CA THR A 495 -0.93 4.27 -4.62
C THR A 495 -1.31 5.37 -3.63
N LEU A 496 -2.32 6.19 -3.98
CA LEU A 496 -3.02 7.06 -3.03
C LEU A 496 -3.47 6.22 -1.83
N ALA A 497 -3.09 6.66 -0.63
CA ALA A 497 -3.08 5.86 0.59
C ALA A 497 -4.47 5.29 0.95
N ILE A 498 -4.76 4.09 0.46
CA ILE A 498 -5.78 3.20 1.03
C ILE A 498 -5.09 2.41 2.12
N ILE A 499 -5.50 2.60 3.37
CA ILE A 499 -4.87 1.97 4.52
C ILE A 499 -5.91 1.08 5.20
N PRO A 500 -5.65 -0.23 5.38
CA PRO A 500 -6.50 -1.06 6.21
C PRO A 500 -6.41 -0.57 7.65
N SER A 501 -7.56 -0.21 8.23
CA SER A 501 -7.62 0.39 9.57
C SER A 501 -8.73 -0.23 10.41
N LEU A 502 -8.45 -0.41 11.71
CA LEU A 502 -9.46 -0.77 12.68
C LEU A 502 -10.23 0.49 13.08
N ILE A 503 -11.56 0.43 12.96
CA ILE A 503 -12.42 1.52 13.42
C ILE A 503 -12.71 1.35 14.91
N VAL A 504 -12.42 2.39 15.69
CA VAL A 504 -12.64 2.41 17.15
C VAL A 504 -13.56 3.57 17.52
N GLY A 505 -14.44 3.33 18.47
CA GLY A 505 -15.37 4.32 19.00
C GLY A 505 -14.91 4.84 20.35
N VAL A 506 -14.91 6.16 20.49
CA VAL A 506 -14.75 6.85 21.78
C VAL A 506 -15.89 7.86 21.91
N ASP A 507 -16.71 7.70 22.93
CA ASP A 507 -18.02 8.36 23.06
C ASP A 507 -18.93 8.14 21.81
N GLU A 508 -19.32 9.22 21.14
CA GLU A 508 -20.13 9.21 19.91
C GLU A 508 -19.25 9.30 18.63
N GLU A 509 -17.95 9.54 18.80
CA GLU A 509 -17.00 9.79 17.71
C GLU A 509 -16.29 8.50 17.28
N ARG A 510 -15.88 8.45 16.01
CA ARG A 510 -15.14 7.31 15.44
C ARG A 510 -13.75 7.72 15.00
N TYR A 511 -12.80 6.86 15.32
CA TYR A 511 -11.39 7.01 14.97
C TYR A 511 -10.93 5.77 14.21
N ALA A 512 -9.96 5.95 13.33
CA ALA A 512 -9.33 4.87 12.59
C ALA A 512 -7.89 4.69 13.07
N ILE A 513 -7.51 3.47 13.42
CA ILE A 513 -6.13 3.11 13.75
C ILE A 513 -5.61 2.21 12.63
N PRO A 514 -4.52 2.58 11.95
CA PRO A 514 -3.91 1.73 10.93
C PRO A 514 -3.58 0.35 11.48
N GLN A 515 -3.96 -0.71 10.75
CA GLN A 515 -3.75 -2.08 11.20
C GLN A 515 -2.26 -2.43 11.33
N SER A 516 -1.40 -1.78 10.54
CA SER A 516 0.06 -1.90 10.64
C SER A 516 0.62 -1.56 12.02
N ASN A 517 -0.11 -0.74 12.80
CA ASN A 517 0.31 -0.30 14.12
C ASN A 517 -0.37 -1.08 15.24
N ILE A 518 -1.23 -2.05 14.95
CA ILE A 518 -1.98 -2.81 15.96
C ILE A 518 -1.31 -4.17 16.17
N THR A 519 -0.83 -4.41 17.39
CA THR A 519 -0.20 -5.69 17.76
C THR A 519 -1.24 -6.68 18.27
N GLU A 520 -2.12 -6.25 19.17
CA GLU A 520 -3.12 -7.12 19.80
C GLU A 520 -4.34 -6.34 20.33
N LEU A 521 -5.49 -7.01 20.41
CA LEU A 521 -6.73 -6.47 20.98
C LEU A 521 -7.02 -7.19 22.29
N ILE A 522 -7.13 -6.43 23.37
CA ILE A 522 -7.34 -6.96 24.72
C ILE A 522 -8.70 -6.50 25.22
N ARG A 523 -9.51 -7.47 25.66
CA ARG A 523 -10.78 -7.21 26.32
C ARG A 523 -10.72 -7.67 27.75
N ILE A 524 -10.88 -6.74 28.69
CA ILE A 524 -10.79 -7.03 30.13
C ILE A 524 -12.18 -6.91 30.75
N PRO A 525 -12.76 -8.00 31.27
CA PRO A 525 -13.98 -7.91 32.07
C PRO A 525 -13.78 -6.99 33.28
N ARG A 526 -14.77 -6.15 33.62
CA ARG A 526 -14.66 -5.20 34.75
C ARG A 526 -14.34 -5.88 36.10
N ALA A 527 -14.65 -7.17 36.26
CA ALA A 527 -14.31 -7.91 37.47
C ALA A 527 -12.80 -8.10 37.67
N GLU A 528 -12.02 -8.12 36.58
CA GLU A 528 -10.56 -8.31 36.57
C GLU A 528 -9.78 -7.00 36.37
N SER A 529 -10.47 -5.88 36.13
CA SER A 529 -9.83 -4.59 35.84
C SER A 529 -8.96 -4.12 36.99
N SER A 530 -9.41 -4.29 38.24
CA SER A 530 -8.65 -3.88 39.44
C SER A 530 -7.41 -4.72 39.71
N GLN A 531 -7.28 -5.91 39.11
CA GLN A 531 -6.11 -6.77 39.25
C GLN A 531 -5.09 -6.58 38.12
N ARG A 532 -5.56 -6.23 36.91
CA ARG A 532 -4.72 -6.08 35.72
C ARG A 532 -4.32 -4.64 35.41
N LEU A 533 -5.16 -3.65 35.74
CA LEU A 533 -4.80 -2.23 35.65
C LEU A 533 -4.22 -1.77 36.99
N GLY A 534 -3.02 -1.19 36.95
CA GLY A 534 -2.38 -0.50 38.06
C GLY A 534 -2.14 0.97 37.73
N ASP A 535 -1.91 1.78 38.75
CA ASP A 535 -1.40 3.14 38.60
C ASP A 535 0.05 3.16 39.10
N VAL A 536 0.98 3.55 38.23
CA VAL A 536 2.39 3.72 38.56
C VAL A 536 2.77 5.16 38.23
N GLN A 537 3.09 5.95 39.25
CA GLN A 537 3.52 7.35 39.14
C GLN A 537 2.53 8.27 38.37
N GLY A 538 1.23 7.98 38.40
CA GLY A 538 0.20 8.76 37.72
C GLY A 538 -0.04 8.37 36.26
N ALA A 539 0.56 7.27 35.80
CA ALA A 539 0.26 6.63 34.52
C ALA A 539 -0.50 5.31 34.77
N GLU A 540 -1.64 5.13 34.08
CA GLU A 540 -2.35 3.86 34.09
C GLU A 540 -1.52 2.83 33.32
N VAL A 541 -1.25 1.67 33.91
CA VAL A 541 -0.47 0.59 33.30
C VAL A 541 -1.25 -0.72 33.34
N LEU A 542 -1.20 -1.47 32.25
CA LEU A 542 -1.73 -2.81 32.12
C LEU A 542 -0.60 -3.81 32.35
N ARG A 543 -0.79 -4.74 33.29
CA ARG A 543 0.14 -5.88 33.41
C ARG A 543 -0.21 -6.95 32.39
N LEU A 544 0.57 -7.00 31.30
CA LEU A 544 0.40 -7.97 30.22
C LEU A 544 1.60 -8.91 30.19
N ARG A 545 1.37 -10.23 30.40
CA ARG A 545 2.43 -11.26 30.41
C ARG A 545 3.62 -10.93 31.34
N GLY A 546 3.34 -10.29 32.47
CA GLY A 546 4.38 -9.89 33.44
C GLY A 546 5.09 -8.56 33.12
N GLN A 547 4.89 -7.99 31.93
CA GLN A 547 5.39 -6.66 31.55
C GLN A 547 4.33 -5.59 31.85
N LEU A 548 4.79 -4.38 32.18
CA LEU A 548 3.91 -3.23 32.38
C LEU A 548 3.77 -2.50 31.04
N LEU A 549 2.55 -2.41 30.54
CA LEU A 549 2.21 -1.71 29.32
C LEU A 549 1.50 -0.40 29.68
N PRO A 550 2.02 0.79 29.33
CA PRO A 550 1.34 2.05 29.60
C PRO A 550 0.01 2.11 28.83
N ILE A 551 -1.05 2.56 29.49
CA ILE A 551 -2.38 2.75 28.92
C ILE A 551 -2.64 4.24 28.77
N VAL A 552 -3.16 4.59 27.61
CA VAL A 552 -3.54 5.93 27.22
C VAL A 552 -5.03 5.97 26.96
N ARG A 553 -5.72 6.92 27.59
CA ARG A 553 -7.14 7.19 27.31
C ARG A 553 -7.26 8.25 26.23
N LEU A 554 -7.84 7.86 25.09
CA LEU A 554 -8.01 8.76 23.96
C LEU A 554 -8.81 10.02 24.33
N SER A 555 -9.83 9.87 25.17
CA SER A 555 -10.67 10.98 25.68
C SER A 555 -9.87 12.04 26.45
N THR A 556 -8.80 11.64 27.14
CA THR A 556 -7.94 12.57 27.89
C THR A 556 -7.01 13.36 26.98
N ILE A 557 -6.52 12.73 25.90
CA ILE A 557 -5.65 13.37 24.92
C ILE A 557 -6.42 14.34 24.04
N LEU A 558 -7.59 13.91 23.55
CA LEU A 558 -8.42 14.70 22.65
C LEU A 558 -9.26 15.76 23.38
N LYS A 559 -9.17 15.81 24.72
CA LYS A 559 -9.91 16.75 25.59
C LYS A 559 -11.40 16.77 25.30
N THR A 560 -11.98 15.61 25.00
CA THR A 560 -13.41 15.49 24.72
C THR A 560 -14.19 15.71 26.03
N ASP A 561 -15.32 16.43 25.96
CA ASP A 561 -16.19 16.67 27.11
C ASP A 561 -16.79 15.34 27.59
N ASN A 562 -16.08 14.73 28.55
CA ASN A 562 -16.42 13.46 29.16
C ASN A 562 -17.69 13.60 30.00
N THR A 563 -18.84 13.66 29.32
CA THR A 563 -20.15 13.94 29.93
C THR A 563 -20.98 12.68 30.11
N LYS A 564 -20.51 11.52 29.65
CA LYS A 564 -21.14 10.22 29.90
C LYS A 564 -20.08 9.14 30.10
N ASN A 565 -19.49 9.09 31.29
CA ASN A 565 -19.08 7.80 31.85
C ASN A 565 -20.34 6.93 31.92
N SER A 566 -20.64 6.20 30.84
CA SER A 566 -21.56 5.09 30.93
C SER A 566 -20.81 4.02 31.72
N ASP A 567 -21.11 3.99 33.00
CA ASP A 567 -20.70 2.95 33.94
C ASP A 567 -21.33 1.57 33.61
N SER A 568 -21.63 1.35 32.32
CA SER A 568 -22.62 0.40 31.82
C SER A 568 -22.05 -0.67 30.89
N GLU A 569 -20.77 -0.61 30.49
CA GLU A 569 -20.16 -1.68 29.68
C GLU A 569 -19.39 -2.67 30.54
N MET A 570 -19.78 -3.95 30.48
CA MET A 570 -19.24 -5.05 31.32
C MET A 570 -17.75 -5.36 31.11
N ALA A 571 -17.11 -4.77 30.08
CA ALA A 571 -15.71 -4.99 29.74
C ALA A 571 -15.06 -3.70 29.21
N ILE A 572 -13.75 -3.57 29.44
CA ILE A 572 -12.90 -2.50 28.92
C ILE A 572 -12.17 -3.04 27.69
N ASN A 573 -12.18 -2.30 26.59
CA ASN A 573 -11.47 -2.65 25.37
C ASN A 573 -10.17 -1.85 25.29
N ILE A 574 -9.06 -2.54 25.02
CA ILE A 574 -7.72 -1.94 24.91
C ILE A 574 -7.11 -2.41 23.59
N VAL A 575 -6.72 -1.46 22.75
CA VAL A 575 -5.98 -1.70 21.52
C VAL A 575 -4.51 -1.52 21.82
N VAL A 576 -3.71 -2.58 21.76
CA VAL A 576 -2.27 -2.48 21.93
C VAL A 576 -1.66 -2.08 20.59
N VAL A 577 -0.98 -0.93 20.61
CA VAL A 577 -0.37 -0.34 19.44
C VAL A 577 1.15 -0.29 19.59
N GLU A 578 1.82 -0.45 18.45
CA GLU A 578 3.26 -0.44 18.32
C GLU A 578 3.67 0.45 17.14
N ALA A 579 4.50 1.44 17.42
CA ALA A 579 5.05 2.35 16.42
C ALA A 579 6.49 2.72 16.81
N GLY A 580 7.46 2.18 16.06
CA GLY A 580 8.88 2.42 16.33
C GLY A 580 9.31 1.86 17.68
N GLN A 581 9.67 2.74 18.62
CA GLN A 581 10.05 2.38 20.00
C GLN A 581 8.88 2.43 20.99
N TYR A 582 7.73 2.94 20.57
CA TYR A 582 6.58 3.13 21.45
C TYR A 582 5.66 1.92 21.37
N ARG A 583 5.46 1.27 22.51
CA ARG A 583 4.48 0.19 22.70
C ARG A 583 3.57 0.56 23.86
N TYR A 584 2.29 0.74 23.58
CA TYR A 584 1.32 1.19 24.59
C TYR A 584 -0.10 0.70 24.25
N GLY A 585 -0.99 0.72 25.23
CA GLY A 585 -2.41 0.39 25.05
C GLY A 585 -3.24 1.65 24.90
N ILE A 586 -4.13 1.69 23.93
CA ILE A 586 -5.17 2.72 23.79
C ILE A 586 -6.47 2.15 24.34
N LEU A 587 -7.02 2.79 25.37
CA LEU A 587 -8.34 2.45 25.89
C LEU A 587 -9.41 3.05 24.98
N VAL A 588 -10.31 2.19 24.51
CA VAL A 588 -11.42 2.54 23.62
C VAL A 588 -12.73 2.02 24.18
N ASP A 589 -13.83 2.71 23.88
CA ASP A 589 -15.14 2.29 24.36
C ASP A 589 -15.65 1.13 23.51
N ARG A 590 -15.66 1.32 22.17
CA ARG A 590 -16.17 0.32 21.24
C ARG A 590 -15.15 -0.04 20.18
N LEU A 591 -15.13 -1.33 19.82
CA LEU A 591 -14.40 -1.83 18.67
C LEU A 591 -15.40 -2.09 17.55
N PHE A 592 -15.13 -1.54 16.38
CA PHE A 592 -15.85 -1.85 15.13
C PHE A 592 -14.99 -2.76 14.26
N ASP A 593 -15.46 -3.10 13.06
CA ASP A 593 -14.73 -3.94 12.12
C ASP A 593 -13.56 -3.19 11.45
N ASN A 594 -12.69 -3.97 10.80
CA ASN A 594 -11.61 -3.44 9.97
C ASN A 594 -12.18 -2.95 8.62
N GLU A 595 -11.84 -1.74 8.23
CA GLU A 595 -12.25 -1.13 6.96
C GLU A 595 -11.03 -0.64 6.17
N GLU A 596 -11.09 -0.77 4.84
CA GLU A 596 -10.15 -0.12 3.94
C GLU A 596 -10.55 1.34 3.77
N ILE A 597 -9.73 2.24 4.31
CA ILE A 597 -10.04 3.67 4.33
C ILE A 597 -9.16 4.44 3.36
N VAL A 598 -9.76 5.41 2.66
CA VAL A 598 -9.02 6.35 1.80
C VAL A 598 -8.57 7.51 2.68
N VAL A 599 -7.26 7.72 2.79
CA VAL A 599 -6.70 8.83 3.56
C VAL A 599 -6.87 10.13 2.78
N LYS A 600 -7.53 11.11 3.42
CA LYS A 600 -7.53 12.51 2.98
C LYS A 600 -6.63 13.30 3.93
N PRO A 601 -5.62 14.03 3.40
CA PRO A 601 -4.75 14.84 4.23
C PRO A 601 -5.57 15.93 4.94
N LEU A 602 -5.20 16.22 6.18
CA LEU A 602 -5.79 17.32 6.93
C LEU A 602 -5.34 18.64 6.32
N GLY A 603 -6.25 19.60 6.18
CA GLY A 603 -5.89 20.93 5.66
C GLY A 603 -4.85 21.63 6.55
N THR A 604 -4.13 22.62 6.01
CA THR A 604 -3.01 23.34 6.69
C THR A 604 -3.34 24.00 8.03
N LYS A 605 -4.63 24.14 8.38
CA LYS A 605 -5.08 24.63 9.69
C LYS A 605 -5.15 23.54 10.77
N LEU A 606 -5.20 22.28 10.37
CA LEU A 606 -5.33 21.09 11.22
C LEU A 606 -4.04 20.26 11.27
N SER A 607 -3.03 20.59 10.45
CA SER A 607 -1.72 19.94 10.42
C SER A 607 -0.88 20.19 11.69
N CYS A 608 -1.33 21.07 12.60
CA CYS A 608 -0.70 21.27 13.91
C CYS A 608 -1.16 20.26 14.97
N LEU A 609 -2.06 19.33 14.62
CA LEU A 609 -2.54 18.28 15.51
C LEU A 609 -1.69 17.03 15.31
N ASP A 610 -0.58 16.93 16.05
CA ASP A 610 0.35 15.80 15.94
C ASP A 610 -0.32 14.44 16.21
N CYS A 611 -1.45 14.38 16.91
CA CYS A 611 -2.17 13.13 17.18
C CYS A 611 -2.97 12.56 15.99
N LEU A 612 -3.06 13.27 14.86
CA LEU A 612 -3.89 12.87 13.72
C LEU A 612 -3.06 12.81 12.44
N ALA A 613 -3.08 11.65 11.77
CA ALA A 613 -2.43 11.46 10.48
C ALA A 613 -3.29 11.96 9.30
N GLY A 614 -4.62 11.98 9.45
CA GLY A 614 -5.53 12.20 8.33
C GLY A 614 -7.00 12.16 8.74
N ALA A 615 -7.87 12.30 7.74
CA ALA A 615 -9.30 12.03 7.88
C ALA A 615 -9.78 11.09 6.78
N THR A 616 -10.84 10.34 7.05
CA THR A 616 -11.51 9.48 6.08
C THR A 616 -13.02 9.58 6.21
N ILE A 617 -13.73 9.09 5.20
CA ILE A 617 -15.20 9.00 5.21
C ILE A 617 -15.53 7.50 5.25
N LEU A 618 -16.30 7.08 6.26
CA LEU A 618 -16.66 5.68 6.46
C LEU A 618 -17.82 5.25 5.56
N GLY A 619 -18.09 3.94 5.54
CA GLY A 619 -19.21 3.33 4.81
C GLY A 619 -20.58 3.94 5.11
N ASP A 620 -20.79 4.52 6.30
CA ASP A 620 -22.04 5.17 6.68
C ASP A 620 -22.08 6.69 6.39
N GLY A 621 -21.05 7.22 5.72
CA GLY A 621 -20.91 8.63 5.39
C GLY A 621 -20.44 9.52 6.54
N ARG A 622 -20.17 8.96 7.73
CA ARG A 622 -19.55 9.71 8.83
C ARG A 622 -18.06 9.91 8.56
N VAL A 623 -17.53 11.01 9.06
CA VAL A 623 -16.09 11.28 9.02
C VAL A 623 -15.43 10.57 10.20
N ALA A 624 -14.34 9.85 9.94
CA ALA A 624 -13.48 9.31 10.98
C ALA A 624 -12.08 9.93 10.87
N LEU A 625 -11.49 10.25 12.02
CA LEU A 625 -10.14 10.78 12.09
C LEU A 625 -9.14 9.63 12.23
N ILE A 626 -8.06 9.68 11.47
CA ILE A 626 -7.00 8.68 11.48
C ILE A 626 -6.00 9.06 12.56
N LEU A 627 -5.81 8.19 13.54
CA LEU A 627 -4.90 8.43 14.66
C LEU A 627 -3.46 8.20 14.22
N ASP A 628 -2.59 9.17 14.51
CA ASP A 628 -1.15 8.95 14.48
C ASP A 628 -0.69 8.37 15.82
N VAL A 629 -0.30 7.10 15.81
CA VAL A 629 0.16 6.36 16.99
C VAL A 629 1.43 6.99 17.57
N THR A 630 2.29 7.58 16.74
CA THR A 630 3.54 8.20 17.19
C THR A 630 3.25 9.52 17.89
N GLY A 631 2.47 10.40 17.27
CA GLY A 631 2.08 11.67 17.88
C GLY A 631 1.23 11.52 19.14
N VAL A 632 0.34 10.53 19.20
CA VAL A 632 -0.41 10.18 20.42
C VAL A 632 0.55 9.79 21.57
N ALA A 633 1.62 9.02 21.29
CA ALA A 633 2.62 8.67 22.30
C ALA A 633 3.39 9.89 22.82
N CYS A 634 3.79 10.79 21.92
CA CYS A 634 4.47 12.04 22.26
C CYS A 634 3.60 12.95 23.14
N MET A 635 2.32 13.11 22.80
CA MET A 635 1.36 13.90 23.59
C MET A 635 1.08 13.28 24.96
N ALA A 636 1.04 11.94 25.04
CA ALA A 636 0.88 11.20 26.27
C ALA A 636 2.12 11.24 27.19
N LYS A 637 3.25 11.78 26.72
CA LYS A 637 4.56 11.80 27.41
C LYS A 637 5.02 10.41 27.85
N ILE A 638 4.70 9.37 27.06
CA ILE A 638 5.21 8.02 27.31
C ILE A 638 6.73 8.07 27.13
N ARG A 639 7.49 7.88 28.21
CA ARG A 639 8.95 7.86 28.13
C ARG A 639 9.41 6.51 27.62
N THR A 640 10.42 6.50 26.76
CA THR A 640 11.07 5.28 26.23
C THR A 640 11.62 4.38 27.36
N GLU A 641 11.88 4.94 28.54
CA GLU A 641 12.32 4.22 29.74
C GLU A 641 11.19 3.44 30.45
N ASP A 642 9.92 3.84 30.31
CA ASP A 642 8.78 3.16 30.96
C ASP A 642 8.48 1.80 30.30
N SER A 643 8.88 1.63 29.04
CA SER A 643 8.85 0.36 28.30
C SER A 643 9.99 -0.60 28.72
N HIS A 644 11.04 -0.07 29.37
CA HIS A 644 12.25 -0.80 29.73
C HIS A 644 12.57 -0.68 31.22
N VAL A 645 11.67 -1.13 32.09
CA VAL A 645 12.10 -1.55 33.43
C VAL A 645 12.93 -2.83 33.26
N CYS A 646 14.23 -2.72 33.53
CA CYS A 646 15.20 -3.82 33.44
C CYS A 646 14.71 -5.11 34.11
N PRO A 647 15.00 -6.29 33.54
CA PRO A 647 14.93 -7.53 34.30
C PRO A 647 16.04 -7.48 35.35
N THR A 648 15.67 -7.31 36.61
CA THR A 648 16.59 -7.55 37.72
C THR A 648 17.05 -9.00 37.67
N ALA A 649 18.36 -9.16 37.46
CA ALA A 649 19.19 -10.34 37.69
C ALA A 649 18.43 -11.65 37.99
N VAL A 650 18.26 -12.48 36.96
CA VAL A 650 17.98 -13.90 37.17
C VAL A 650 19.29 -14.58 37.56
N PRO A 651 19.38 -15.25 38.72
CA PRO A 651 20.55 -16.04 39.06
C PRO A 651 20.66 -17.23 38.09
N ALA A 652 21.90 -17.52 37.68
CA ALA A 652 22.24 -18.70 36.91
C ALA A 652 21.72 -19.98 37.61
N SER A 653 20.72 -20.61 37.02
CA SER A 653 20.29 -21.97 37.31
C SER A 653 19.63 -22.53 36.05
N ALA A 654 20.40 -23.33 35.31
CA ALA A 654 19.92 -24.16 34.23
C ALA A 654 18.92 -25.21 34.76
N ALA A 655 17.70 -25.21 34.21
CA ALA A 655 16.87 -26.39 33.94
C ALA A 655 15.51 -25.95 33.37
N GLY A 656 15.25 -26.28 32.09
CA GLY A 656 13.91 -26.34 31.48
C GLY A 656 13.07 -25.05 31.48
N LEU A 657 13.23 -24.20 30.47
CA LEU A 657 12.19 -23.23 30.12
C LEU A 657 11.10 -24.00 29.36
N SER A 658 9.99 -24.31 30.03
CA SER A 658 8.78 -24.83 29.38
C SER A 658 8.20 -23.74 28.49
N GLU A 659 8.20 -23.96 27.17
CA GLU A 659 7.61 -23.04 26.20
C GLU A 659 6.10 -22.92 26.43
N LEU A 660 5.63 -21.70 26.68
CA LEU A 660 4.21 -21.37 26.79
C LEU A 660 3.60 -21.33 25.38
N HIS A 661 2.69 -22.25 25.08
CA HIS A 661 1.99 -22.27 23.79
C HIS A 661 0.59 -21.67 23.92
N SER A 662 0.25 -20.74 23.02
CA SER A 662 -1.10 -20.20 22.92
C SER A 662 -2.05 -21.22 22.29
N VAL A 663 -3.11 -21.57 23.02
CA VAL A 663 -4.11 -22.56 22.63
C VAL A 663 -5.52 -21.97 22.74
N LEU A 664 -6.37 -22.34 21.79
CA LEU A 664 -7.81 -22.09 21.82
C LEU A 664 -8.49 -23.21 22.62
N PHE A 665 -9.15 -22.86 23.72
CA PHE A 665 -9.98 -23.81 24.45
C PHE A 665 -11.35 -23.95 23.79
N PHE A 666 -11.90 -25.15 23.81
CA PHE A 666 -13.28 -25.42 23.44
C PHE A 666 -13.82 -26.64 24.15
N ARG A 667 -15.14 -26.76 24.25
CA ARG A 667 -15.83 -27.87 24.89
C ARG A 667 -16.79 -28.51 23.91
N ASN A 668 -16.69 -29.84 23.75
CA ASN A 668 -17.65 -30.60 22.96
C ASN A 668 -18.92 -30.93 23.77
N SER A 669 -18.75 -31.14 25.07
CA SER A 669 -19.81 -31.32 26.07
C SER A 669 -19.49 -30.50 27.33
N GLU A 670 -20.46 -30.29 28.22
CA GLU A 670 -20.26 -29.46 29.43
C GLU A 670 -19.13 -29.96 30.36
N GLU A 671 -18.80 -31.25 30.28
CA GLU A 671 -17.84 -31.93 31.16
C GLU A 671 -16.45 -32.14 30.53
N GLU A 672 -16.25 -31.85 29.24
CA GLU A 672 -15.00 -32.15 28.52
C GLU A 672 -14.40 -30.90 27.87
N GLN A 673 -13.15 -30.60 28.21
CA GLN A 673 -12.40 -29.47 27.67
C GLN A 673 -11.27 -29.94 26.76
N PHE A 674 -11.21 -29.34 25.58
CA PHE A 674 -10.21 -29.57 24.56
C PHE A 674 -9.45 -28.26 24.28
N ALA A 675 -8.21 -28.41 23.80
CA ALA A 675 -7.36 -27.30 23.40
C ALA A 675 -6.77 -27.56 22.02
N ILE A 676 -6.74 -26.53 21.17
CA ILE A 676 -6.09 -26.57 19.85
C ILE A 676 -5.05 -25.45 19.79
N PRO A 677 -3.82 -25.70 19.31
CA PRO A 677 -2.84 -24.64 19.11
C PRO A 677 -3.36 -23.53 18.18
N MET A 678 -3.22 -22.27 18.59
CA MET A 678 -3.67 -21.12 17.80
C MET A 678 -2.99 -21.05 16.43
N SER A 679 -1.75 -21.51 16.32
CA SER A 679 -1.00 -21.58 15.05
C SER A 679 -1.68 -22.43 13.97
N THR A 680 -2.55 -23.37 14.35
CA THR A 680 -3.26 -24.23 13.39
C THR A 680 -4.61 -23.63 12.97
N VAL A 681 -5.14 -22.66 13.72
CA VAL A 681 -6.46 -22.07 13.48
C VAL A 681 -6.35 -20.95 12.46
N ARG A 682 -6.99 -21.11 11.29
CA ARG A 682 -7.05 -20.04 10.28
C ARG A 682 -8.12 -19.01 10.62
N ARG A 683 -9.30 -19.49 11.03
CA ARG A 683 -10.46 -18.65 11.37
C ARG A 683 -11.48 -19.41 12.18
N ILE A 684 -12.32 -18.68 12.91
CA ILE A 684 -13.43 -19.21 13.69
C ILE A 684 -14.72 -18.59 13.18
N LYS A 685 -15.75 -19.41 12.94
CA LYS A 685 -17.03 -18.94 12.40
C LYS A 685 -18.19 -19.47 13.22
N ARG A 686 -19.09 -18.59 13.66
CA ARG A 686 -20.36 -18.97 14.29
C ARG A 686 -21.44 -19.15 13.23
N ILE A 687 -22.15 -20.27 13.25
CA ILE A 687 -23.21 -20.60 12.30
C ILE A 687 -24.45 -21.16 13.00
N GLU A 688 -25.61 -21.03 12.36
CA GLU A 688 -26.81 -21.75 12.78
C GLU A 688 -26.75 -23.22 12.36
N VAL A 689 -27.25 -24.12 13.21
CA VAL A 689 -27.29 -25.56 12.93
C VAL A 689 -28.08 -25.89 11.65
N LYS A 690 -29.05 -25.03 11.26
CA LYS A 690 -29.83 -25.18 10.03
C LYS A 690 -29.01 -24.98 8.75
N ALA A 691 -27.90 -24.25 8.81
CA ALA A 691 -27.03 -24.01 7.65
C ALA A 691 -26.14 -25.22 7.30
N LEU A 692 -26.12 -26.24 8.16
CA LEU A 692 -25.36 -27.46 7.97
C LEU A 692 -26.08 -28.40 7.00
N GLN A 693 -25.41 -28.80 5.93
CA GLN A 693 -25.90 -29.79 4.99
C GLN A 693 -25.25 -31.14 5.28
N ARG A 694 -26.03 -32.21 5.43
CA ARG A 694 -25.50 -33.56 5.65
C ARG A 694 -25.58 -34.35 4.34
N LEU A 695 -24.43 -34.81 3.86
CA LEU A 695 -24.31 -35.70 2.71
C LEU A 695 -23.70 -37.03 3.18
N GLY A 696 -24.54 -38.06 3.31
CA GLY A 696 -24.11 -39.34 3.87
C GLY A 696 -23.63 -39.21 5.33
N SER A 697 -22.40 -39.65 5.61
CA SER A 697 -21.74 -39.51 6.92
C SER A 697 -21.05 -38.16 7.13
N GLN A 698 -20.99 -37.31 6.09
CA GLN A 698 -20.20 -36.09 6.10
C GLN A 698 -21.07 -34.84 6.21
N LEU A 699 -20.64 -33.89 7.02
CA LEU A 699 -21.26 -32.56 7.13
C LEU A 699 -20.52 -31.59 6.22
N LEU A 700 -21.28 -30.71 5.59
CA LEU A 700 -20.81 -29.73 4.63
C LEU A 700 -21.38 -28.37 5.00
N LEU A 701 -20.55 -27.35 4.91
CA LEU A 701 -20.94 -25.95 4.98
C LEU A 701 -20.74 -25.31 3.61
N SER A 702 -21.82 -24.89 2.97
CA SER A 702 -21.76 -24.10 1.75
C SER A 702 -21.48 -22.64 2.12
N TYR A 703 -20.35 -22.10 1.65
CA TYR A 703 -19.95 -20.73 1.95
C TYR A 703 -19.20 -20.09 0.76
N ARG A 704 -19.67 -18.93 0.30
CA ARG A 704 -19.06 -18.15 -0.81
C ARG A 704 -18.80 -18.98 -2.09
N GLY A 705 -19.68 -19.92 -2.41
CA GLY A 705 -19.53 -20.79 -3.59
C GLY A 705 -18.52 -21.93 -3.43
N SER A 706 -17.94 -22.10 -2.23
CA SER A 706 -17.07 -23.22 -1.87
C SER A 706 -17.73 -24.08 -0.79
N THR A 707 -17.53 -25.39 -0.88
CA THR A 707 -18.07 -26.35 0.09
C THR A 707 -16.99 -26.74 1.08
N ILE A 708 -17.17 -26.38 2.35
CA ILE A 708 -16.22 -26.71 3.42
C ILE A 708 -16.70 -27.99 4.10
N PRO A 709 -15.94 -29.10 4.04
CA PRO A 709 -16.23 -30.29 4.82
C PRO A 709 -16.02 -30.04 6.31
N LEU A 710 -16.95 -30.54 7.11
CA LEU A 710 -16.95 -30.40 8.56
C LEU A 710 -16.77 -31.74 9.26
N ILE A 711 -15.99 -31.70 10.33
CA ILE A 711 -15.68 -32.81 11.22
C ILE A 711 -16.45 -32.64 12.54
N GLU A 712 -17.09 -33.70 12.97
CA GLU A 712 -17.61 -33.85 14.33
C GLU A 712 -16.53 -34.55 15.17
N LEU A 713 -16.11 -33.94 16.27
CA LEU A 713 -14.99 -34.43 17.08
C LEU A 713 -15.22 -35.87 17.59
N GLU A 714 -16.44 -36.17 18.02
CA GLU A 714 -16.83 -37.48 18.55
C GLU A 714 -16.72 -38.65 17.56
N GLN A 715 -16.56 -38.38 16.26
CA GLN A 715 -16.38 -39.44 15.25
C GLN A 715 -14.93 -39.95 15.19
N TYR A 716 -13.96 -39.17 15.68
CA TYR A 716 -12.53 -39.42 15.48
C TYR A 716 -11.73 -39.48 16.78
N VAL A 717 -12.22 -38.82 17.83
CA VAL A 717 -11.66 -38.85 19.19
C VAL A 717 -12.72 -39.40 20.14
N ALA A 718 -12.34 -40.11 21.21
CA ALA A 718 -13.30 -40.56 22.22
C ALA A 718 -13.77 -39.37 23.06
N ALA A 719 -14.71 -38.62 22.49
CA ALA A 719 -15.38 -37.48 23.08
C ALA A 719 -16.88 -37.78 23.22
N LYS A 720 -17.53 -37.18 24.23
CA LYS A 720 -19.00 -37.25 24.34
C LYS A 720 -19.66 -36.55 23.14
N PRO A 721 -20.81 -37.06 22.65
CA PRO A 721 -21.50 -36.45 21.53
C PRO A 721 -21.96 -35.04 21.89
N ARG A 722 -21.95 -34.14 20.90
CA ARG A 722 -22.34 -32.74 21.11
C ARG A 722 -23.77 -32.63 21.66
N ASN A 723 -24.02 -31.58 22.45
CA ASN A 723 -25.37 -31.26 22.91
C ASN A 723 -26.24 -30.77 21.72
N ALA A 724 -27.19 -31.59 21.28
CA ALA A 724 -28.03 -31.33 20.11
C ALA A 724 -29.02 -30.15 20.27
N SER A 725 -29.13 -29.55 21.45
CA SER A 725 -30.06 -28.46 21.74
C SER A 725 -29.51 -27.04 21.46
N LEU A 726 -28.25 -26.90 21.04
CA LEU A 726 -27.64 -25.61 20.75
C LEU A 726 -28.16 -25.03 19.41
N ARG A 727 -28.65 -23.79 19.42
CA ARG A 727 -29.13 -23.09 18.21
C ARG A 727 -28.00 -22.68 17.26
N HIS A 728 -26.82 -22.42 17.82
CA HIS A 728 -25.63 -21.99 17.10
C HIS A 728 -24.46 -22.90 17.46
N VAL A 729 -23.60 -23.18 16.49
CA VAL A 729 -22.33 -23.88 16.70
C VAL A 729 -21.21 -23.05 16.11
N SER A 730 -20.03 -23.14 16.71
CA SER A 730 -18.84 -22.53 16.14
C SER A 730 -18.08 -23.57 15.32
N ILE A 731 -17.48 -23.11 14.22
CA ILE A 731 -16.63 -23.91 13.35
C ILE A 731 -15.25 -23.31 13.38
N VAL A 732 -14.28 -24.10 13.80
CA VAL A 732 -12.87 -23.77 13.70
C VAL A 732 -12.41 -24.27 12.34
N VAL A 733 -11.96 -23.37 11.46
CA VAL A 733 -11.52 -23.72 10.11
C VAL A 733 -10.01 -23.82 10.07
N PHE A 734 -9.53 -24.92 9.49
CA PHE A 734 -8.15 -25.24 9.23
C PHE A 734 -7.92 -25.29 7.72
N ARG A 735 -6.66 -25.12 7.32
CA ARG A 735 -6.22 -25.32 5.94
C ARG A 735 -5.39 -26.59 5.85
N VAL A 736 -5.67 -27.42 4.86
CA VAL A 736 -4.89 -28.63 4.53
C VAL A 736 -4.57 -28.56 3.04
N GLY A 737 -3.33 -28.21 2.71
CA GLY A 737 -2.92 -27.92 1.32
C GLY A 737 -3.75 -26.80 0.70
N VAL A 738 -4.49 -27.11 -0.37
CA VAL A 738 -5.38 -26.15 -1.08
C VAL A 738 -6.80 -26.14 -0.50
N HIS A 739 -7.16 -27.10 0.35
CA HIS A 739 -8.52 -27.30 0.82
C HIS A 739 -8.73 -26.77 2.24
N GLU A 740 -9.93 -26.23 2.50
CA GLU A 740 -10.35 -25.83 3.85
C GLU A 740 -11.19 -26.92 4.49
N VAL A 741 -10.96 -27.17 5.78
CA VAL A 741 -11.71 -28.14 6.57
C VAL A 741 -12.14 -27.49 7.88
N GLY A 742 -13.37 -27.73 8.33
CA GLY A 742 -13.87 -27.20 9.61
C GLY A 742 -14.00 -28.29 10.68
N LEU A 743 -13.66 -27.97 11.93
CA LEU A 743 -14.06 -28.74 13.12
C LEU A 743 -15.22 -28.02 13.79
N ILE A 744 -16.27 -28.77 14.11
CA ILE A 744 -17.40 -28.24 14.87
C ILE A 744 -17.00 -28.19 16.34
N ALA A 745 -16.98 -26.98 16.90
CA ALA A 745 -16.73 -26.67 18.31
C ALA A 745 -17.99 -26.01 18.90
N PRO A 746 -18.88 -26.78 19.58
CA PRO A 746 -20.16 -26.26 20.05
C PRO A 746 -20.04 -25.11 21.06
N LEU A 747 -19.07 -25.20 21.97
CA LEU A 747 -18.81 -24.21 23.00
C LEU A 747 -17.35 -23.79 22.90
N LEU A 748 -17.08 -22.59 22.36
CA LEU A 748 -15.73 -22.04 22.39
C LEU A 748 -15.44 -21.47 23.78
N GLY A 749 -14.25 -21.80 24.27
CA GLY A 749 -13.65 -21.17 25.44
C GLY A 749 -12.72 -20.03 25.03
N ASP A 750 -11.99 -19.51 26.01
CA ASP A 750 -11.03 -18.44 25.80
C ASP A 750 -9.73 -18.95 25.15
N ILE A 751 -8.88 -18.02 24.73
CA ILE A 751 -7.50 -18.31 24.34
C ILE A 751 -6.64 -18.21 25.60
N GLY A 752 -5.84 -19.25 25.89
CA GLY A 752 -4.90 -19.22 26.99
C GLY A 752 -3.55 -19.80 26.62
N GLU A 753 -2.60 -19.71 27.55
CA GLU A 753 -1.26 -20.25 27.39
C GLU A 753 -1.12 -21.50 28.24
N VAL A 754 -0.58 -22.57 27.64
CA VAL A 754 -0.38 -23.86 28.32
C VAL A 754 1.10 -24.20 28.27
N GLU A 755 1.69 -24.42 29.45
CA GLU A 755 3.02 -25.02 29.57
C GLU A 755 2.90 -26.50 29.17
N LEU A 756 3.52 -26.84 28.04
CA LEU A 756 3.64 -28.24 27.65
C LEU A 756 4.82 -28.85 28.42
N ASP A 757 4.56 -29.25 29.66
CA ASP A 757 5.55 -29.97 30.46
C ASP A 757 5.82 -31.33 29.80
N VAL A 758 7.01 -31.47 29.20
CA VAL A 758 7.48 -32.69 28.54
C VAL A 758 7.83 -33.72 29.63
N GLY A 759 6.81 -34.31 30.24
CA GLY A 759 6.99 -35.22 31.37
C GLY A 759 5.87 -36.22 31.63
N SER A 760 4.60 -35.91 31.35
CA SER A 760 3.53 -36.90 31.56
C SER A 760 3.30 -37.73 30.30
N SER A 761 3.98 -38.88 30.27
CA SER A 761 3.61 -39.99 29.42
C SER A 761 2.16 -40.42 29.65
N THR A 762 1.60 -41.06 28.61
CA THR A 762 0.35 -41.87 28.58
C THR A 762 -1.01 -41.17 28.57
N VAL A 763 -1.51 -40.89 27.35
CA VAL A 763 -2.63 -41.69 26.76
C VAL A 763 -2.38 -41.81 25.25
N GLY A 764 -2.19 -43.02 24.73
CA GLY A 764 -2.09 -43.31 23.30
C GLY A 764 -3.44 -43.26 22.60
N GLU A 765 -4.18 -42.17 22.79
CA GLU A 765 -5.48 -41.97 22.16
C GLU A 765 -5.30 -41.31 20.79
N LYS A 766 -5.91 -41.87 19.75
CA LYS A 766 -5.84 -41.30 18.40
C LYS A 766 -6.44 -39.89 18.40
N GLY A 767 -5.74 -38.94 17.78
CA GLY A 767 -6.17 -37.54 17.70
C GLY A 767 -5.89 -36.66 18.93
N VAL A 768 -5.24 -37.15 19.99
CA VAL A 768 -4.89 -36.34 21.18
C VAL A 768 -3.38 -36.37 21.42
N SER A 769 -2.76 -35.20 21.45
CA SER A 769 -1.31 -35.02 21.63
C SER A 769 -0.90 -35.05 23.12
N GLY A 770 -1.79 -34.68 24.03
CA GLY A 770 -1.53 -34.71 25.47
C GLY A 770 -2.73 -34.30 26.32
N ILE A 771 -2.58 -34.40 27.65
CA ILE A 771 -3.56 -33.91 28.62
C ILE A 771 -2.84 -32.96 29.56
N VAL A 772 -3.33 -31.73 29.68
CA VAL A 772 -2.79 -30.71 30.59
C VAL A 772 -3.89 -30.19 31.48
N ALA A 773 -3.59 -29.94 32.76
CA ALA A 773 -4.53 -29.30 33.68
C ALA A 773 -4.41 -27.78 33.55
N VAL A 774 -5.51 -27.11 33.16
CA VAL A 774 -5.58 -25.65 33.05
C VAL A 774 -6.66 -25.19 34.03
N ASP A 775 -6.30 -24.31 34.99
CA ASP A 775 -7.19 -23.83 36.05
C ASP A 775 -7.94 -24.93 36.84
N GLY A 776 -7.28 -26.08 37.03
CA GLY A 776 -7.87 -27.24 37.71
C GLY A 776 -8.84 -28.07 36.86
N VAL A 777 -9.04 -27.72 35.58
CA VAL A 777 -9.85 -28.49 34.62
C VAL A 777 -8.92 -29.34 33.73
N PRO A 778 -9.12 -30.66 33.65
CA PRO A 778 -8.35 -31.51 32.74
C PRO A 778 -8.69 -31.15 31.30
N THR A 779 -7.69 -30.68 30.56
CA THR A 779 -7.82 -30.21 29.18
C THR A 779 -7.03 -31.12 28.25
N ARG A 780 -7.69 -31.62 27.19
CA ARG A 780 -7.09 -32.54 26.21
C ARG A 780 -6.58 -31.76 25.00
N LEU A 781 -5.28 -31.82 24.72
CA LEU A 781 -4.66 -31.15 23.58
C LEU A 781 -4.90 -31.97 22.31
N LEU A 782 -5.57 -31.39 21.31
CA LEU A 782 -5.94 -32.07 20.07
C LEU A 782 -4.77 -32.08 19.07
N ASP A 783 -4.44 -33.24 18.51
CA ASP A 783 -3.61 -33.34 17.30
C ASP A 783 -4.53 -33.20 16.07
N VAL A 784 -4.70 -31.96 15.63
CA VAL A 784 -5.58 -31.61 14.50
C VAL A 784 -5.18 -32.36 13.23
N ILE A 785 -3.88 -32.60 13.00
CA ILE A 785 -3.38 -33.28 11.81
C ILE A 785 -3.79 -34.75 11.83
N ASP A 786 -3.67 -35.43 12.97
CA ASP A 786 -4.05 -36.85 13.11
C ASP A 786 -5.58 -37.05 12.96
N VAL A 787 -6.38 -36.11 13.50
CA VAL A 787 -7.83 -36.08 13.30
C VAL A 787 -8.19 -35.86 11.83
N LEU A 788 -7.52 -34.95 11.14
CA LEU A 788 -7.74 -34.65 9.71
C LEU A 788 -7.33 -35.83 8.80
N LYS A 789 -6.19 -36.47 9.08
CA LYS A 789 -5.74 -37.69 8.37
C LYS A 789 -6.76 -38.81 8.48
N SER A 790 -7.38 -38.96 9.66
CA SER A 790 -8.42 -39.97 9.90
C SER A 790 -9.74 -39.63 9.21
N ALA A 791 -10.11 -38.34 9.14
CA ALA A 791 -11.36 -37.89 8.53
C ALA A 791 -11.31 -37.84 7.00
N PHE A 792 -10.18 -37.45 6.43
CA PHE A 792 -10.02 -37.28 4.98
C PHE A 792 -8.74 -37.91 4.43
N PRO A 793 -8.66 -39.26 4.38
CA PRO A 793 -7.48 -39.97 3.87
C PRO A 793 -7.10 -39.56 2.42
N SER A 794 -8.10 -39.24 1.60
CA SER A 794 -7.93 -38.85 0.19
C SER A 794 -7.45 -37.41 -0.02
N LEU A 795 -7.76 -36.48 0.90
CA LEU A 795 -7.27 -35.09 0.84
C LEU A 795 -5.79 -34.99 1.19
N VAL A 796 -5.27 -35.92 1.99
CA VAL A 796 -3.84 -36.02 2.33
C VAL A 796 -3.07 -36.87 1.30
N GLN A 797 -3.74 -37.77 0.58
CA GLN A 797 -3.11 -38.63 -0.44
C GLN A 797 -2.95 -37.98 -1.82
N GLN A 798 -3.59 -36.85 -2.13
CA GLN A 798 -3.48 -36.22 -3.46
C GLN A 798 -2.15 -35.48 -3.70
N ASP A 799 -1.35 -35.23 -2.66
CA ASP A 799 0.04 -34.76 -2.79
C ASP A 799 1.06 -35.92 -2.85
N ALA A 800 0.62 -37.17 -2.73
CA ALA A 800 1.49 -38.35 -2.86
C ALA A 800 1.70 -38.75 -4.33
N LYS A 801 2.25 -37.83 -5.13
CA LYS A 801 2.97 -38.18 -6.37
C LYS A 801 4.47 -38.30 -6.07
N ASN A 802 4.84 -39.01 -5.01
CA ASN A 802 6.25 -39.28 -4.66
C ASN A 802 6.59 -40.75 -4.92
N ILE A 803 7.02 -41.05 -6.15
CA ILE A 803 7.73 -42.30 -6.50
C ILE A 803 9.26 -42.08 -6.47
N GLU A 804 9.75 -40.85 -6.26
CA GLU A 804 11.20 -40.53 -6.27
C GLU A 804 11.87 -40.28 -4.89
N THR A 805 11.10 -40.18 -3.79
CA THR A 805 11.66 -39.89 -2.45
C THR A 805 12.02 -41.13 -1.63
N ALA A 806 11.54 -42.31 -2.03
CA ALA A 806 11.75 -43.56 -1.28
C ALA A 806 13.24 -43.96 -1.28
N GLY A 807 13.90 -43.77 -0.13
CA GLY A 807 15.27 -44.24 0.12
C GLY A 807 16.37 -43.17 0.14
N LYS A 808 16.03 -41.88 0.02
CA LYS A 808 17.00 -40.78 0.22
C LYS A 808 17.29 -40.59 1.72
N HIS A 809 18.56 -40.45 2.08
CA HIS A 809 19.02 -40.31 3.49
C HIS A 809 19.30 -38.85 3.84
N ILE A 810 18.73 -38.33 4.93
CA ILE A 810 18.94 -36.94 5.38
C ILE A 810 19.60 -36.97 6.76
N LEU A 811 20.63 -36.15 6.94
CA LEU A 811 21.25 -35.92 8.24
C LEU A 811 20.72 -34.62 8.86
N VAL A 812 20.26 -34.68 10.10
CA VAL A 812 19.70 -33.53 10.84
C VAL A 812 20.56 -33.26 12.06
N ALA A 813 21.07 -32.03 12.20
CA ALA A 813 21.76 -31.53 13.38
C ALA A 813 20.87 -30.48 14.08
N GLU A 814 20.32 -30.84 15.24
CA GLU A 814 19.40 -29.98 16.00
C GLU A 814 19.53 -30.32 17.49
N ASP A 815 19.78 -29.30 18.30
CA ASP A 815 20.03 -29.44 19.74
C ASP A 815 18.74 -29.63 20.54
N SER A 816 17.64 -29.05 20.06
CA SER A 816 16.32 -29.24 20.63
C SER A 816 15.75 -30.62 20.33
N ASP A 817 15.51 -31.40 21.39
CA ASP A 817 14.83 -32.69 21.30
C ASP A 817 13.44 -32.60 20.65
N PHE A 818 12.74 -31.47 20.82
CA PHE A 818 11.43 -31.22 20.21
C PHE A 818 11.56 -31.05 18.69
N PHE A 819 12.40 -30.11 18.23
CA PHE A 819 12.59 -29.85 16.80
C PHE A 819 13.18 -31.06 16.09
N ARG A 820 14.11 -31.77 16.74
CA ARG A 820 14.73 -32.97 16.19
C ARG A 820 13.70 -34.09 15.96
N ARG A 821 12.83 -34.36 16.95
CA ARG A 821 11.72 -35.34 16.79
C ARG A 821 10.69 -34.88 15.77
N HIS A 822 10.42 -33.57 15.71
CA HIS A 822 9.52 -33.01 14.71
C HIS A 822 10.05 -33.21 13.29
N LEU A 823 11.33 -32.91 13.04
CA LEU A 823 11.98 -33.12 11.75
C LEU A 823 12.05 -34.60 11.37
N GLU A 824 12.38 -35.49 12.32
CA GLU A 824 12.36 -36.95 12.09
C GLU A 824 10.96 -37.44 11.66
N LYS A 825 9.90 -36.98 12.35
CA LYS A 825 8.53 -37.35 12.02
C LYS A 825 8.12 -36.79 10.66
N THR A 826 8.37 -35.50 10.42
CA THR A 826 7.96 -34.81 9.18
C THR A 826 8.66 -35.38 7.94
N LEU A 827 9.98 -35.58 7.99
CA LEU A 827 10.73 -36.15 6.87
C LEU A 827 10.48 -37.66 6.70
N GLY A 828 10.25 -38.37 7.80
CA GLY A 828 9.88 -39.79 7.77
C GLY A 828 8.50 -40.03 7.15
N GLU A 829 7.53 -39.14 7.37
CA GLU A 829 6.21 -39.18 6.73
C GLU A 829 6.29 -39.06 5.19
N GLU A 830 7.29 -38.35 4.67
CA GLU A 830 7.53 -38.14 3.22
C GLU A 830 8.42 -39.22 2.57
N GLY A 831 8.84 -40.23 3.35
CA GLY A 831 9.60 -41.39 2.87
C GLY A 831 11.13 -41.25 2.90
N TYR A 832 11.66 -40.19 3.53
CA TYR A 832 13.10 -40.04 3.75
C TYR A 832 13.58 -40.89 4.94
N SER A 833 14.80 -41.41 4.83
CA SER A 833 15.49 -42.02 5.97
C SER A 833 16.28 -40.95 6.71
N VAL A 834 16.01 -40.73 8.00
CA VAL A 834 16.58 -39.61 8.76
C VAL A 834 17.54 -40.12 9.82
N THR A 835 18.74 -39.56 9.88
CA THR A 835 19.64 -39.69 11.02
C THR A 835 19.70 -38.36 11.74
N SER A 836 19.41 -38.35 13.04
CA SER A 836 19.48 -37.14 13.84
C SER A 836 20.68 -37.10 14.78
N CYS A 837 21.20 -35.90 14.99
CA CYS A 837 22.36 -35.56 15.79
C CYS A 837 22.00 -34.41 16.74
N ARG A 838 22.60 -34.41 17.93
CA ARG A 838 22.29 -33.47 19.01
C ARG A 838 23.07 -32.16 18.92
N ASP A 839 24.14 -32.13 18.13
CA ASP A 839 24.97 -30.95 17.93
C ASP A 839 25.73 -31.08 16.60
N GLY A 840 26.45 -30.01 16.21
CA GLY A 840 27.25 -30.00 15.00
C GLY A 840 28.45 -30.97 15.03
N GLN A 841 28.98 -31.31 16.21
CA GLN A 841 30.14 -32.18 16.33
C GLN A 841 29.78 -33.66 16.11
N GLU A 842 28.64 -34.10 16.64
CA GLU A 842 28.06 -35.42 16.38
C GLU A 842 27.72 -35.56 14.89
N ALA A 843 27.14 -34.53 14.29
CA ALA A 843 26.85 -34.51 12.86
C ALA A 843 28.13 -34.64 12.01
N TRP A 844 29.20 -33.94 12.37
CA TRP A 844 30.50 -34.07 11.70
C TRP A 844 31.09 -35.48 11.82
N ASN A 845 31.12 -36.04 13.02
CA ASN A 845 31.67 -37.39 13.25
C ASN A 845 30.89 -38.44 12.45
N ARG A 846 29.54 -38.31 12.39
CA ARG A 846 28.68 -39.20 11.58
C ARG A 846 28.94 -39.04 10.08
N LEU A 847 29.23 -37.83 9.59
CA LEU A 847 29.58 -37.59 8.18
C LEU A 847 30.94 -38.20 7.81
N GLU A 848 31.89 -38.26 8.75
CA GLU A 848 33.19 -38.93 8.56
C GLU A 848 33.02 -40.46 8.55
N ASP A 849 32.19 -41.00 9.44
CA ASP A 849 31.99 -42.45 9.60
C ASP A 849 31.10 -43.08 8.50
N MET A 850 30.24 -42.31 7.83
CA MET A 850 29.38 -42.83 6.77
C MET A 850 30.18 -43.19 5.50
N GLU A 851 29.93 -44.35 4.89
CA GLU A 851 30.54 -44.70 3.60
C GLU A 851 29.91 -43.93 2.42
N THR A 852 28.61 -43.62 2.52
CA THR A 852 27.83 -42.88 1.52
C THR A 852 27.35 -41.55 2.12
N LEU A 853 27.49 -40.46 1.37
CA LEU A 853 27.00 -39.15 1.81
C LEU A 853 25.47 -39.12 1.85
N PRO A 854 24.87 -38.38 2.81
CA PRO A 854 23.44 -38.13 2.80
C PRO A 854 23.03 -37.32 1.56
N TYR A 855 21.75 -37.36 1.23
CA TYR A 855 21.12 -36.53 0.22
C TYR A 855 21.18 -35.04 0.58
N ALA A 856 20.99 -34.69 1.85
CA ALA A 856 21.10 -33.33 2.36
C ALA A 856 21.48 -33.33 3.84
N LEU A 857 22.11 -32.24 4.28
CA LEU A 857 22.33 -31.90 5.69
C LEU A 857 21.39 -30.76 6.08
N ILE A 858 20.60 -30.97 7.12
CA ILE A 858 19.78 -29.92 7.74
C ILE A 858 20.45 -29.60 9.08
N THR A 859 20.77 -28.34 9.32
CA THR A 859 21.44 -27.92 10.55
C THR A 859 20.78 -26.69 11.14
N ASP A 860 20.56 -26.69 12.44
CA ASP A 860 20.29 -25.46 13.17
C ASP A 860 21.52 -24.55 13.15
N ILE A 861 21.32 -23.24 13.05
CA ILE A 861 22.41 -22.25 13.06
C ILE A 861 23.02 -22.17 14.45
N GLU A 862 22.19 -22.12 15.48
CA GLU A 862 22.59 -21.92 16.87
C GLU A 862 22.52 -23.22 17.66
N MET A 863 23.66 -23.91 17.80
CA MET A 863 23.76 -25.12 18.63
C MET A 863 24.92 -25.00 19.62
N PRO A 864 24.82 -25.60 20.82
CA PRO A 864 25.90 -25.66 21.78
C PRO A 864 27.08 -26.49 21.25
N GLY A 865 28.30 -26.05 21.56
CA GLY A 865 29.53 -26.71 21.12
C GLY A 865 29.96 -26.26 19.72
N MET A 866 29.57 -27.01 18.68
CA MET A 866 29.83 -26.65 17.29
C MET A 866 28.54 -26.10 16.67
N THR A 867 28.59 -24.84 16.24
CA THR A 867 27.44 -24.16 15.59
C THR A 867 27.19 -24.72 14.19
N GLY A 868 25.98 -24.51 13.65
CA GLY A 868 25.66 -24.92 12.28
C GLY A 868 26.53 -24.26 11.21
N LEU A 869 26.98 -23.02 11.46
CA LEU A 869 27.89 -22.29 10.57
C LEU A 869 29.31 -22.89 10.58
N GLU A 870 29.82 -23.26 11.76
CA GLU A 870 31.11 -23.95 11.89
C GLU A 870 31.07 -25.33 11.24
N LEU A 871 29.98 -26.08 11.44
CA LEU A 871 29.73 -27.35 10.76
C LEU A 871 29.73 -27.17 9.24
N THR A 872 28.99 -26.17 8.73
CA THR A 872 28.91 -25.88 7.29
C THR A 872 30.29 -25.57 6.71
N THR A 873 31.07 -24.72 7.39
CA THR A 873 32.43 -24.35 6.96
C THR A 873 33.34 -25.58 6.90
N ARG A 874 33.20 -26.49 7.87
CA ARG A 874 33.98 -27.74 7.94
C ARG A 874 33.56 -28.74 6.85
N VAL A 875 32.27 -28.83 6.56
CA VAL A 875 31.70 -29.63 5.46
C VAL A 875 32.19 -29.12 4.11
N ARG A 876 32.24 -27.81 3.91
CA ARG A 876 32.76 -27.19 2.67
C ARG A 876 34.28 -27.30 2.52
N GLY A 877 35.02 -27.33 3.64
CA GLY A 877 36.47 -27.47 3.67
C GLY A 877 37.01 -28.85 3.29
N ASN A 878 36.17 -29.89 3.25
CA ASN A 878 36.58 -31.26 2.93
C ASN A 878 36.12 -31.66 1.52
N GLN A 879 37.06 -32.12 0.66
CA GLN A 879 36.80 -32.49 -0.74
C GLN A 879 35.70 -33.55 -0.91
N ARG A 880 35.50 -34.43 0.09
CA ARG A 880 34.44 -35.45 0.03
C ARG A 880 33.06 -34.86 0.28
N THR A 881 32.90 -34.01 1.30
CA THR A 881 31.61 -33.50 1.77
C THR A 881 31.23 -32.14 1.17
N ALA A 882 32.15 -31.48 0.48
CA ALA A 882 31.92 -30.20 -0.19
C ALA A 882 30.69 -30.15 -1.11
N PRO A 883 30.30 -31.18 -1.88
CA PRO A 883 29.12 -31.11 -2.74
C PRO A 883 27.79 -31.34 -2.00
N LEU A 884 27.80 -31.64 -0.71
CA LEU A 884 26.58 -31.97 0.06
C LEU A 884 25.65 -30.73 0.15
N PRO A 885 24.37 -30.82 -0.24
CA PRO A 885 23.41 -29.75 -0.02
C PRO A 885 23.18 -29.50 1.48
N ILE A 886 23.22 -28.23 1.90
CA ILE A 886 23.03 -27.82 3.29
C ILE A 886 21.86 -26.84 3.38
N ILE A 887 20.86 -27.18 4.20
CA ILE A 887 19.75 -26.30 4.58
C ILE A 887 19.99 -25.86 6.03
N ALA A 888 20.05 -24.55 6.27
CA ALA A 888 20.15 -24.01 7.62
C ALA A 888 18.76 -23.65 8.17
N LEU A 889 18.47 -24.09 9.40
CA LEU A 889 17.25 -23.73 10.13
C LEU A 889 17.54 -22.53 11.04
N SER A 890 16.70 -21.50 11.01
CA SER A 890 16.78 -20.33 11.89
C SER A 890 15.46 -20.08 12.62
N SER A 891 15.53 -19.59 13.86
CA SER A 891 14.37 -19.17 14.65
C SER A 891 13.80 -17.82 14.20
N LEU A 892 14.65 -16.92 13.67
CA LEU A 892 14.31 -15.61 13.12
C LEU A 892 15.19 -15.34 11.89
N ALA A 893 14.59 -15.00 10.76
CA ALA A 893 15.31 -14.72 9.52
C ALA A 893 15.85 -13.28 9.52
N GLY A 894 16.95 -13.03 10.22
CA GLY A 894 17.72 -11.80 10.08
C GLY A 894 18.54 -11.81 8.78
N ASP A 895 18.55 -10.70 8.04
CA ASP A 895 19.33 -10.55 6.80
C ASP A 895 20.85 -10.73 7.03
N GLU A 896 21.34 -10.48 8.24
CA GLU A 896 22.75 -10.69 8.61
C GLU A 896 23.12 -12.18 8.73
N ASP A 897 22.25 -12.99 9.34
CA ASP A 897 22.49 -14.43 9.52
C ASP A 897 22.44 -15.19 8.19
N ILE A 898 21.54 -14.76 7.30
CA ILE A 898 21.46 -15.28 5.92
C ILE A 898 22.76 -14.96 5.14
N LYS A 899 23.31 -13.74 5.28
CA LYS A 899 24.59 -13.38 4.65
C LYS A 899 25.75 -14.20 5.23
N ARG A 900 25.81 -14.36 6.56
CA ARG A 900 26.88 -15.10 7.25
C ARG A 900 26.91 -16.58 6.86
N GLY A 901 25.78 -17.27 6.79
CA GLY A 901 25.79 -18.66 6.36
C GLY A 901 25.89 -18.85 4.84
N ARG A 902 25.53 -17.87 3.99
CA ARG A 902 25.84 -17.92 2.55
C ARG A 902 27.35 -17.87 2.33
N GLN A 903 28.05 -17.05 3.13
CA GLN A 903 29.52 -17.02 3.14
C GLN A 903 30.12 -18.34 3.68
N ALA A 904 29.48 -18.98 4.65
CA ALA A 904 29.88 -20.31 5.15
C ALA A 904 29.58 -21.46 4.17
N GLY A 905 28.74 -21.22 3.15
CA GLY A 905 28.41 -22.17 2.09
C GLY A 905 27.08 -22.92 2.26
N VAL A 906 26.15 -22.38 3.05
CA VAL A 906 24.75 -22.86 3.12
C VAL A 906 24.06 -22.65 1.77
N ASN A 907 23.31 -23.65 1.30
CA ASN A 907 22.58 -23.57 0.04
C ASN A 907 21.25 -22.84 0.21
N GLU A 908 20.49 -23.22 1.23
CA GLU A 908 19.13 -22.73 1.47
C GLU A 908 18.91 -22.46 2.97
N TYR A 909 17.99 -21.53 3.26
CA TYR A 909 17.61 -21.17 4.63
C TYR A 909 16.14 -21.42 4.85
N GLU A 910 15.77 -21.91 6.02
CA GLU A 910 14.38 -22.15 6.38
C GLU A 910 14.09 -21.70 7.81
N ILE A 911 12.86 -21.22 8.04
CA ILE A 911 12.41 -20.87 9.38
C ILE A 911 12.01 -22.16 10.10
N LYS A 912 12.41 -22.31 11.38
CA LYS A 912 12.02 -23.46 12.19
C LYS A 912 10.48 -23.60 12.19
N LEU A 913 9.99 -24.84 12.03
CA LEU A 913 8.57 -25.25 11.99
C LEU A 913 7.78 -24.98 10.69
N ASP A 914 8.38 -24.40 9.64
CA ASP A 914 7.72 -24.33 8.34
C ASP A 914 7.89 -25.64 7.54
N ARG A 915 6.96 -26.58 7.76
CA ARG A 915 6.95 -27.89 7.07
C ARG A 915 6.87 -27.74 5.55
N GLU A 916 5.97 -26.90 5.05
CA GLU A 916 5.69 -26.83 3.61
C GLU A 916 6.88 -26.25 2.86
N SER A 917 7.48 -25.17 3.38
CA SER A 917 8.65 -24.55 2.77
C SER A 917 9.89 -25.44 2.82
N LEU A 918 10.14 -26.14 3.95
CA LEU A 918 11.25 -27.09 4.06
C LEU A 918 11.16 -28.22 3.02
N LEU A 919 9.97 -28.81 2.86
CA LEU A 919 9.74 -29.89 1.90
C LEU A 919 9.84 -29.40 0.46
N GLN A 920 9.32 -28.21 0.16
CA GLN A 920 9.52 -27.60 -1.16
C GLN A 920 11.00 -27.41 -1.46
N LYS A 921 11.80 -26.86 -0.54
CA LYS A 921 13.23 -26.66 -0.75
C LYS A 921 13.96 -27.98 -0.94
N LEU A 922 13.63 -29.01 -0.15
CA LEU A 922 14.19 -30.35 -0.32
C LEU A 922 13.86 -30.99 -1.68
N LEU A 923 12.71 -30.69 -2.27
CA LEU A 923 12.33 -31.14 -3.61
C LEU A 923 13.07 -30.38 -4.74
N HIS A 924 13.40 -29.11 -4.52
CA HIS A 924 14.13 -28.26 -5.47
C HIS A 924 15.65 -28.41 -5.42
N LEU A 925 16.19 -29.23 -4.50
CA LEU A 925 17.63 -29.55 -4.42
C LEU A 925 18.11 -30.55 -5.50
N ASN A 926 17.22 -31.02 -6.38
CA ASN A 926 17.54 -31.95 -7.48
C ASN A 926 18.12 -31.26 -8.72
#